data_AF-A0A5A9NSQ1-F1
#
_entry.id   AF-A0A5A9NSQ1-F1
#
_cell.length_a   1.000
_cell.length_b   1.000
_cell.length_c   1.000
_cell.angle_alpha   90.00
_cell.angle_beta   90.00
_cell.angle_gamma   90.00
#
_symmetry.space_group_name_H-M   'P 1'
#
loop_
_entity.id
_entity.type
_entity.pdbx_description
1 polymer ?
#
loop_
_entity_poly.entity_id
_entity_poly.type
_entity_poly.pdbx_seq_one_letter_code
_entity_poly.pdbx_strand_id
1 'polypeptide(L)'
;MRDFLMGNTSCTPQQAAVLTDSILNMLVTDIRPLSMVEDDGFTKMIHTLNPGYTLPSRTHFTKLMERKYEETFKEVKTAIKTNNSKLALTTDVWTSVATEAYLGITCHYITDDWDMQSFCLTTMLLQDRHTASNIAEWLEQVVARFEIPPSKIIAIVHDNGDNIMAAAFILEEKHGWSSVRCTGHTLQLVINTALKHPSIEKAVGAARCLVEHFKKSELASSKLREKQQQMATPEHSLVQDISTRWNSTFYMISRLLEQRWPVTATLSDSSVTQRGKRYLDLKPDQWSLLEELSTVLKPFECVTVFMSGQKYPTISAIPPLVKGLLKSTQSAVYELAPLRAFQLTAVQQLQERWKRETAFSDGAPNTVIFAMALDPRFRKLSKFLSPDEILPVQTKLQTMLFEERSKMDVQQHASCHVVTSTNTTATKSTPLVATLLDSLLGSDEEEDRAGEAEDVHTLVRNEVLTYFGEKSLAKEENPLFRWKANNERYPMLARLAKSYLCIPATSTPSERLFSEAGNIASKKRASLSQEHVDMLTFLHCNAKCLNKGNAGQVQNEQVTPSGRQQASQLQGQATSGNRVQSAIRPQRTLSVASGNSMDQSMARAFPGLFKARKGFTPASKKRPAKSTPIQFLLVNKSLERTPKASDELMLLQAGLGRRTIAILEDNDHSEISKLLLETYPKMELLEGAWMLYKAVGGSGQRKLNVVAPEGDGYTGSYLIKTAGGKGCLYIMPIQNSLDVSPLPYSSKEFEKMPKATCAKCHTDMPVQLLAVHVQKWDELDSLMTSTSTCSAMMDVQVSCPVCSSMYPEHFIEVHASTCGDRFEDRPNIDLDRTEQEQDKPNSLTEVVIKLKEAIDPTTIFSLCITREDMFSRGLTQWKRQKKSSPKNPLRVTFIGESGIDSGALMKEFLTEMMAGIEAKFFEGGDSGRNLKYSITEFQHDNYRTIGEIMAVSITQDGPPPNFFLEWIYNFICTGEINKDQLSKSDLTDADLLDLIDKPDADFLVMALSPTFSEAGSVKRQRESRIVNFLQDFIQSLEDEEVRRDQEWRGEGEDKQGECTKEETEKDKITVSSFMQWLTGQGHVPITSAQRETFKIYVEFDHDCQLQYGQHSICYPLVNACSCTMTLPTRHLGTYTEFLIIISQAVTNSREFGRS
;
A
#
# COMPACT_ATOMS: atom_id res chain seq x y z
N MET A 1 -10.84 -53.99 30.69
CA MET A 1 -10.56 -53.21 29.46
C MET A 1 -11.69 -53.34 28.44
N ARG A 2 -12.18 -54.55 28.11
CA ARG A 2 -13.46 -54.67 27.36
C ARG A 2 -14.58 -53.88 28.03
N ASP A 3 -14.64 -53.96 29.34
CA ASP A 3 -15.57 -53.28 30.26
C ASP A 3 -15.48 -51.74 30.23
N PHE A 4 -14.43 -51.18 29.60
CA PHE A 4 -14.23 -49.73 29.46
C PHE A 4 -14.89 -49.15 28.20
N LEU A 5 -15.29 -50.01 27.25
CA LEU A 5 -15.87 -49.62 25.94
C LEU A 5 -17.14 -50.41 25.58
N MET A 6 -17.44 -51.52 26.28
CA MET A 6 -18.57 -52.40 25.98
C MET A 6 -19.86 -52.04 26.75
N GLY A 7 -20.01 -50.77 27.14
CA GLY A 7 -21.30 -50.21 27.53
C GLY A 7 -22.10 -49.91 26.27
N ASN A 8 -22.92 -50.85 25.80
CA ASN A 8 -23.72 -50.68 24.58
C ASN A 8 -24.97 -49.82 24.82
N THR A 9 -24.77 -48.65 25.44
CA THR A 9 -25.81 -47.65 25.72
C THR A 9 -26.13 -46.87 24.45
N SER A 10 -27.35 -47.01 23.95
CA SER A 10 -27.90 -46.12 22.92
C SER A 10 -27.78 -44.66 23.38
N CYS A 11 -27.05 -43.83 22.63
CA CYS A 11 -26.88 -42.42 22.95
C CYS A 11 -28.26 -41.74 22.93
N THR A 12 -28.71 -41.21 24.06
CA THR A 12 -30.03 -40.55 24.11
C THR A 12 -29.97 -39.23 23.33
N PRO A 13 -31.11 -38.71 22.81
CA PRO A 13 -31.11 -37.44 22.10
C PRO A 13 -30.50 -36.27 22.91
N GLN A 14 -30.64 -36.32 24.24
CA GLN A 14 -30.06 -35.34 25.16
C GLN A 14 -28.53 -35.51 25.31
N GLN A 15 -28.03 -36.76 25.39
CA GLN A 15 -26.58 -37.03 25.36
C GLN A 15 -25.96 -36.63 24.03
N ALA A 16 -26.63 -36.93 22.91
CA ALA A 16 -26.22 -36.51 21.58
C ALA A 16 -26.14 -34.98 21.47
N ALA A 17 -27.15 -34.25 21.95
CA ALA A 17 -27.13 -32.78 21.98
C ALA A 17 -25.94 -32.21 22.78
N VAL A 18 -25.65 -32.76 23.97
CA VAL A 18 -24.51 -32.34 24.81
C VAL A 18 -23.18 -32.63 24.12
N LEU A 19 -23.04 -33.77 23.42
CA LEU A 19 -21.85 -34.09 22.62
C LEU A 19 -21.71 -33.14 21.42
N THR A 20 -22.79 -32.82 20.72
CA THR A 20 -22.77 -31.88 19.58
C THR A 20 -22.35 -30.48 20.02
N ASP A 21 -22.91 -29.94 21.11
CA ASP A 21 -22.49 -28.62 21.63
C ASP A 21 -21.04 -28.65 22.16
N SER A 22 -20.63 -29.75 22.81
CA SER A 22 -19.23 -29.92 23.24
C SER A 22 -18.25 -29.91 22.07
N ILE A 23 -18.61 -30.52 20.93
CA ILE A 23 -17.81 -30.47 19.70
C ILE A 23 -17.81 -29.04 19.13
N LEU A 24 -18.95 -28.35 19.06
CA LEU A 24 -19.01 -26.96 18.60
C LEU A 24 -18.17 -26.03 19.50
N ASN A 25 -18.23 -26.20 20.82
CA ASN A 25 -17.41 -25.47 21.78
C ASN A 25 -15.92 -25.70 21.56
N MET A 26 -15.50 -26.93 21.24
CA MET A 26 -14.13 -27.23 20.85
C MET A 26 -13.76 -26.55 19.53
N LEU A 27 -14.60 -26.61 18.49
CA LEU A 27 -14.33 -25.98 17.20
C LEU A 27 -14.16 -24.45 17.33
N VAL A 28 -14.99 -23.80 18.15
CA VAL A 28 -14.89 -22.37 18.47
C VAL A 28 -13.66 -22.06 19.35
N THR A 29 -13.45 -22.80 20.43
CA THR A 29 -12.37 -22.52 21.42
C THR A 29 -10.98 -22.75 20.83
N ASP A 30 -10.81 -23.80 20.03
CA ASP A 30 -9.53 -24.14 19.38
C ASP A 30 -9.35 -23.53 17.98
N ILE A 31 -10.33 -22.73 17.52
CA ILE A 31 -10.36 -22.11 16.18
C ILE A 31 -10.11 -23.17 15.09
N ARG A 32 -11.06 -24.09 14.92
CA ARG A 32 -11.03 -25.18 13.93
C ARG A 32 -12.03 -24.92 12.81
N PRO A 33 -11.74 -25.34 11.56
CA PRO A 33 -12.72 -25.22 10.48
C PRO A 33 -13.86 -26.21 10.73
N LEU A 34 -15.09 -25.82 10.40
CA LEU A 34 -16.27 -26.69 10.60
C LEU A 34 -16.20 -28.00 9.80
N SER A 35 -15.38 -28.07 8.74
CA SER A 35 -15.10 -29.30 7.99
C SER A 35 -14.34 -30.37 8.81
N MET A 36 -13.77 -30.03 9.97
CA MET A 36 -13.09 -31.00 10.83
C MET A 36 -14.03 -32.11 11.35
N VAL A 37 -15.35 -31.89 11.34
CA VAL A 37 -16.33 -32.94 11.67
C VAL A 37 -16.52 -33.97 10.55
N GLU A 38 -16.01 -33.67 9.36
CA GLU A 38 -16.04 -34.54 8.18
C GLU A 38 -14.64 -35.18 7.94
N ASP A 39 -13.62 -34.81 8.73
CA ASP A 39 -12.28 -35.41 8.67
C ASP A 39 -12.30 -36.86 9.13
N ASP A 40 -11.83 -37.74 8.25
CA ASP A 40 -11.78 -39.20 8.37
C ASP A 40 -11.20 -39.69 9.73
N GLY A 41 -10.16 -39.02 10.23
CA GLY A 41 -9.54 -39.33 11.53
C GLY A 41 -10.35 -38.86 12.75
N PHE A 42 -11.04 -37.72 12.64
CA PHE A 42 -11.89 -37.20 13.71
C PHE A 42 -13.16 -38.05 13.84
N THR A 43 -13.80 -38.39 12.72
CA THR A 43 -14.95 -39.31 12.67
C THR A 43 -14.65 -40.66 13.31
N LYS A 44 -13.49 -41.26 12.99
CA LYS A 44 -13.03 -42.53 13.60
C LYS A 44 -12.77 -42.40 15.10
N MET A 45 -12.21 -41.28 15.55
CA MET A 45 -12.01 -41.00 16.98
C MET A 45 -13.35 -40.87 17.73
N ILE A 46 -14.29 -40.08 17.21
CA ILE A 46 -15.61 -39.88 17.84
C ILE A 46 -16.40 -41.20 17.91
N HIS A 47 -16.43 -41.99 16.84
CA HIS A 47 -17.05 -43.32 16.83
C HIS A 47 -16.36 -44.29 17.82
N THR A 48 -15.06 -44.14 18.08
CA THR A 48 -14.35 -44.97 19.08
C THR A 48 -14.70 -44.55 20.51
N LEU A 49 -14.98 -43.27 20.75
CA LEU A 49 -15.38 -42.73 22.06
C LEU A 49 -16.86 -42.99 22.40
N ASN A 50 -17.75 -42.91 21.41
CA ASN A 50 -19.16 -43.27 21.55
C ASN A 50 -19.73 -43.82 20.23
N PRO A 51 -19.76 -45.16 20.05
CA PRO A 51 -20.33 -45.80 18.85
C PRO A 51 -21.83 -45.52 18.65
N GLY A 52 -22.55 -45.13 19.70
CA GLY A 52 -23.97 -44.81 19.65
C GLY A 52 -24.28 -43.38 19.21
N TYR A 53 -23.27 -42.52 18.99
CA TYR A 53 -23.45 -41.14 18.57
C TYR A 53 -23.11 -40.94 17.09
N THR A 54 -24.14 -40.63 16.29
CA THR A 54 -23.96 -40.23 14.88
C THR A 54 -23.51 -38.77 14.82
N LEU A 55 -22.27 -38.54 14.40
CA LEU A 55 -21.69 -37.20 14.23
C LEU A 55 -22.43 -36.42 13.12
N PRO A 56 -22.99 -35.22 13.40
CA PRO A 56 -23.64 -34.41 12.37
C PRO A 56 -22.67 -33.84 11.32
N SER A 57 -23.17 -33.56 10.11
CA SER A 57 -22.38 -32.98 9.02
C SER A 57 -22.00 -31.52 9.26
N ARG A 58 -21.04 -30.99 8.49
CA ARG A 58 -20.59 -29.59 8.55
C ARG A 58 -21.75 -28.61 8.46
N THR A 59 -22.71 -28.85 7.57
CA THR A 59 -23.91 -28.00 7.40
C THR A 59 -24.78 -27.92 8.66
N HIS A 60 -24.80 -28.97 9.49
CA HIS A 60 -25.48 -28.94 10.79
C HIS A 60 -24.71 -28.07 11.78
N PHE A 61 -23.38 -28.24 11.85
CA PHE A 61 -22.52 -27.41 12.71
C PHE A 61 -22.49 -25.93 12.30
N THR A 62 -22.58 -25.61 11.00
CA THR A 62 -22.79 -24.24 10.49
C THR A 62 -24.05 -23.63 11.09
N LYS A 63 -25.21 -24.31 11.00
CA LYS A 63 -26.48 -23.81 11.55
C LYS A 63 -26.51 -23.71 13.08
N LEU A 64 -25.75 -24.54 13.79
CA LEU A 64 -25.57 -24.41 15.23
C LEU A 64 -24.64 -23.24 15.59
N MET A 65 -23.56 -23.03 14.83
CA MET A 65 -22.66 -21.88 14.99
C MET A 65 -23.39 -20.55 14.74
N GLU A 66 -24.17 -20.45 13.66
CA GLU A 66 -25.00 -19.29 13.33
C GLU A 66 -25.98 -18.99 14.47
N ARG A 67 -26.70 -20.00 14.99
CA ARG A 67 -27.58 -19.83 16.15
C ARG A 67 -26.80 -19.34 17.39
N LYS A 68 -25.66 -19.97 17.69
CA LYS A 68 -24.83 -19.63 18.85
C LYS A 68 -24.24 -18.23 18.75
N TYR A 69 -23.94 -17.77 17.53
CA TYR A 69 -23.56 -16.38 17.25
C TYR A 69 -24.70 -15.43 17.60
N GLU A 70 -25.94 -15.68 17.15
CA GLU A 70 -27.08 -14.81 17.47
C GLU A 70 -27.48 -14.83 18.96
N GLU A 71 -27.25 -15.93 19.66
CA GLU A 71 -27.37 -16.03 21.13
C GLU A 71 -26.30 -15.16 21.81
N THR A 72 -25.03 -15.38 21.45
CA THR A 72 -23.88 -14.62 21.98
C THR A 72 -23.97 -13.12 21.65
N PHE A 73 -24.45 -12.76 20.46
CA PHE A 73 -24.65 -11.38 20.02
C PHE A 73 -25.69 -10.67 20.89
N LYS A 74 -26.80 -11.35 21.23
CA LYS A 74 -27.81 -10.82 22.18
C LYS A 74 -27.26 -10.69 23.59
N GLU A 75 -26.42 -11.62 24.06
CA GLU A 75 -25.75 -11.50 25.36
C GLU A 75 -24.80 -10.29 25.41
N VAL A 76 -23.91 -10.14 24.42
CA VAL A 76 -22.97 -9.00 24.31
C VAL A 76 -23.73 -7.67 24.18
N LYS A 77 -24.76 -7.61 23.33
CA LYS A 77 -25.62 -6.44 23.15
C LYS A 77 -26.37 -6.07 24.44
N THR A 78 -26.84 -7.06 25.20
CA THR A 78 -27.45 -6.84 26.52
C THR A 78 -26.41 -6.31 27.52
N ALA A 79 -25.24 -6.94 27.62
CA ALA A 79 -24.18 -6.52 28.55
C ALA A 79 -23.70 -5.07 28.30
N ILE A 80 -23.56 -4.67 27.03
CA ILE A 80 -23.20 -3.31 26.62
C ILE A 80 -24.34 -2.31 26.90
N LYS A 81 -25.61 -2.73 26.78
CA LYS A 81 -26.77 -1.89 27.13
C LYS A 81 -26.92 -1.68 28.63
N THR A 82 -26.87 -2.74 29.43
CA THR A 82 -27.01 -2.71 30.90
C THR A 82 -25.91 -1.91 31.60
N ASN A 83 -24.70 -1.84 31.02
CA ASN A 83 -23.64 -1.00 31.54
C ASN A 83 -23.98 0.50 31.46
N ASN A 84 -23.84 1.23 32.57
CA ASN A 84 -24.10 2.68 32.62
C ASN A 84 -22.87 3.55 32.29
N SER A 85 -21.66 2.99 32.11
CA SER A 85 -20.48 3.79 31.75
C SER A 85 -20.45 4.20 30.28
N LYS A 86 -19.60 5.18 29.95
CA LYS A 86 -19.12 5.39 28.57
C LYS A 86 -18.33 4.17 28.09
N LEU A 87 -18.19 4.05 26.77
CA LEU A 87 -17.49 2.98 26.06
C LEU A 87 -16.31 3.57 25.27
N ALA A 88 -15.21 2.83 25.18
CA ALA A 88 -14.11 3.12 24.24
C ALA A 88 -14.05 2.03 23.16
N LEU A 89 -13.66 2.40 21.94
CA LEU A 89 -13.42 1.44 20.85
C LEU A 89 -11.92 1.33 20.58
N THR A 90 -11.42 0.14 20.27
CA THR A 90 -10.18 0.00 19.47
C THR A 90 -10.55 -0.44 18.07
N THR A 91 -9.85 0.12 17.08
CA THR A 91 -9.96 -0.27 15.68
C THR A 91 -8.58 -0.39 15.06
N ASP A 92 -8.48 -1.26 14.07
CA ASP A 92 -7.28 -1.60 13.30
C ASP A 92 -7.76 -2.22 11.97
N VAL A 93 -6.92 -2.22 10.93
CA VAL A 93 -7.24 -2.79 9.60
C VAL A 93 -6.15 -3.74 9.15
N TRP A 94 -6.51 -5.00 8.86
CA TRP A 94 -5.55 -6.06 8.57
C TRP A 94 -5.81 -6.77 7.24
N THR A 95 -4.77 -6.86 6.41
CA THR A 95 -4.80 -7.66 5.18
C THR A 95 -4.40 -9.11 5.44
N SER A 96 -5.27 -10.02 5.01
CA SER A 96 -5.16 -11.48 5.09
C SER A 96 -4.10 -12.06 4.14
N VAL A 97 -3.79 -13.34 4.33
CA VAL A 97 -2.85 -14.10 3.47
C VAL A 97 -3.48 -14.45 2.11
N ALA A 98 -4.78 -14.22 1.95
CA ALA A 98 -5.52 -14.25 0.69
C ALA A 98 -5.83 -12.84 0.16
N THR A 99 -5.07 -11.82 0.57
CA THR A 99 -5.15 -10.40 0.12
C THR A 99 -6.46 -9.65 0.43
N GLU A 100 -7.43 -10.31 1.06
CA GLU A 100 -8.63 -9.76 1.71
C GLU A 100 -8.29 -8.76 2.83
N ALA A 101 -9.01 -7.65 2.97
CA ALA A 101 -8.84 -6.71 4.09
C ALA A 101 -9.99 -6.83 5.11
N TYR A 102 -9.66 -6.77 6.41
CA TYR A 102 -10.63 -6.88 7.50
C TYR A 102 -10.52 -5.70 8.48
N LEU A 103 -11.66 -5.22 8.97
CA LEU A 103 -11.78 -4.19 10.02
C LEU A 103 -12.11 -4.85 11.35
N GLY A 104 -11.28 -4.61 12.36
CA GLY A 104 -11.33 -5.30 13.65
C GLY A 104 -11.71 -4.36 14.79
N ILE A 105 -12.97 -4.39 15.23
CA ILE A 105 -13.49 -3.46 16.25
C ILE A 105 -13.69 -4.19 17.58
N THR A 106 -13.06 -3.67 18.64
CA THR A 106 -13.25 -4.14 20.03
C THR A 106 -13.83 -3.01 20.88
N CYS A 107 -14.85 -3.30 21.69
CA CYS A 107 -15.44 -2.37 22.66
C CYS A 107 -14.89 -2.63 24.07
N HIS A 108 -14.56 -1.56 24.79
CA HIS A 108 -13.97 -1.56 26.12
C HIS A 108 -14.79 -0.70 27.09
N TYR A 109 -15.03 -1.21 28.30
CA TYR A 109 -15.73 -0.47 29.36
C TYR A 109 -15.37 -0.98 30.76
N ILE A 110 -15.81 -0.26 31.80
CA ILE A 110 -15.64 -0.66 33.20
C ILE A 110 -17.04 -0.92 33.79
N THR A 111 -17.24 -2.12 34.37
CA THR A 111 -18.52 -2.51 35.00
C THR A 111 -18.79 -1.71 36.26
N ASP A 112 -20.02 -1.80 36.79
CA ASP A 112 -20.33 -1.21 38.09
C ASP A 112 -19.56 -1.84 39.25
N ASP A 113 -19.13 -3.10 39.09
CA ASP A 113 -18.18 -3.80 39.97
C ASP A 113 -16.71 -3.34 39.84
N TRP A 114 -16.42 -2.36 38.98
CA TRP A 114 -15.08 -1.84 38.67
C TRP A 114 -14.13 -2.83 37.96
N ASP A 115 -14.67 -3.84 37.29
CA ASP A 115 -13.90 -4.72 36.40
C ASP A 115 -13.86 -4.17 34.97
N MET A 116 -12.68 -4.19 34.37
CA MET A 116 -12.49 -3.82 32.96
C MET A 116 -12.92 -4.99 32.06
N GLN A 117 -13.90 -4.75 31.19
CA GLN A 117 -14.40 -5.71 30.22
C GLN A 117 -14.02 -5.31 28.80
N SER A 118 -14.00 -6.29 27.90
CA SER A 118 -13.66 -6.09 26.49
C SER A 118 -14.37 -7.13 25.63
N PHE A 119 -15.07 -6.68 24.59
CA PHE A 119 -15.83 -7.52 23.67
C PHE A 119 -15.44 -7.22 22.22
N CYS A 120 -15.21 -8.27 21.43
CA CYS A 120 -15.17 -8.15 19.97
C CYS A 120 -16.56 -7.72 19.48
N LEU A 121 -16.65 -6.67 18.67
CA LEU A 121 -17.88 -6.29 17.98
C LEU A 121 -17.94 -6.91 16.58
N THR A 122 -16.86 -6.84 15.81
CA THR A 122 -16.76 -7.49 14.49
C THR A 122 -15.31 -7.64 14.01
N THR A 123 -15.10 -8.59 13.09
CA THR A 123 -13.97 -8.74 12.18
C THR A 123 -14.51 -8.77 10.73
N MET A 124 -15.23 -7.72 10.32
CA MET A 124 -15.88 -7.64 9.00
C MET A 124 -14.86 -7.56 7.86
N LEU A 125 -15.18 -8.13 6.69
CA LEU A 125 -14.40 -7.87 5.48
C LEU A 125 -14.71 -6.46 4.95
N LEU A 126 -13.69 -5.78 4.46
CA LEU A 126 -13.78 -4.57 3.65
C LEU A 126 -13.70 -4.95 2.17
N GLN A 127 -14.68 -4.50 1.37
CA GLN A 127 -14.71 -4.72 -0.08
C GLN A 127 -14.38 -3.43 -0.86
N ASP A 128 -14.67 -2.26 -0.28
CA ASP A 128 -14.45 -0.93 -0.89
C ASP A 128 -13.07 -0.34 -0.54
N ARG A 129 -12.70 0.76 -1.22
CA ARG A 129 -11.48 1.52 -0.90
C ARG A 129 -11.49 1.96 0.58
N HIS A 130 -10.36 1.86 1.28
CA HIS A 130 -10.24 2.21 2.71
C HIS A 130 -10.15 3.74 2.94
N THR A 131 -11.04 4.53 2.36
CA THR A 131 -11.04 6.00 2.51
C THR A 131 -11.43 6.42 3.93
N ALA A 132 -11.12 7.67 4.29
CA ALA A 132 -11.51 8.22 5.60
C ALA A 132 -13.04 8.16 5.83
N SER A 133 -13.83 8.49 4.80
CA SER A 133 -15.29 8.45 4.83
C SER A 133 -15.82 7.03 5.04
N ASN A 134 -15.31 6.06 4.27
CA ASN A 134 -15.76 4.67 4.36
C ASN A 134 -15.42 4.05 5.73
N ILE A 135 -14.22 4.33 6.25
CA ILE A 135 -13.81 3.90 7.60
C ILE A 135 -14.71 4.52 8.68
N ALA A 136 -15.06 5.80 8.56
CA ALA A 136 -15.98 6.46 9.48
C ALA A 136 -17.39 5.83 9.42
N GLU A 137 -17.90 5.54 8.22
CA GLU A 137 -19.21 4.91 8.04
C GLU A 137 -19.24 3.48 8.60
N TRP A 138 -18.24 2.63 8.32
CA TRP A 138 -18.19 1.28 8.88
C TRP A 138 -18.17 1.27 10.42
N LEU A 139 -17.49 2.25 11.04
CA LEU A 139 -17.53 2.44 12.49
C LEU A 139 -18.95 2.81 12.98
N GLU A 140 -19.65 3.71 12.28
CA GLU A 140 -21.04 4.06 12.60
C GLU A 140 -22.02 2.89 12.40
N GLN A 141 -21.91 2.15 11.30
CA GLN A 141 -22.71 0.96 10.99
C GLN A 141 -22.59 -0.10 12.10
N VAL A 142 -21.37 -0.36 12.59
CA VAL A 142 -21.14 -1.32 13.69
C VAL A 142 -21.71 -0.80 15.01
N VAL A 143 -21.57 0.49 15.32
CA VAL A 143 -22.17 1.11 16.51
C VAL A 143 -23.71 1.04 16.47
N ALA A 144 -24.30 1.28 15.31
CA ALA A 144 -25.74 1.13 15.07
C ALA A 144 -26.21 -0.33 15.18
N ARG A 145 -25.45 -1.30 14.64
CA ARG A 145 -25.75 -2.75 14.72
C ARG A 145 -25.92 -3.24 16.17
N PHE A 146 -25.10 -2.74 17.09
CA PHE A 146 -25.21 -3.04 18.52
C PHE A 146 -26.21 -2.15 19.28
N GLU A 147 -26.90 -1.22 18.60
CA GLU A 147 -27.79 -0.21 19.20
C GLU A 147 -27.10 0.58 20.33
N ILE A 148 -25.84 0.96 20.09
CA ILE A 148 -25.05 1.81 20.99
C ILE A 148 -25.35 3.28 20.63
N PRO A 149 -25.86 4.11 21.55
CA PRO A 149 -26.00 5.54 21.28
C PRO A 149 -24.63 6.18 21.02
N PRO A 150 -24.44 6.98 19.95
CA PRO A 150 -23.13 7.59 19.66
C PRO A 150 -22.55 8.38 20.84
N SER A 151 -23.39 9.10 21.58
CA SER A 151 -23.01 9.84 22.79
C SER A 151 -22.53 8.97 23.97
N LYS A 152 -22.62 7.63 23.87
CA LYS A 152 -22.07 6.68 24.85
C LYS A 152 -20.59 6.37 24.59
N ILE A 153 -20.09 6.59 23.38
CA ILE A 153 -18.67 6.38 23.04
C ILE A 153 -17.87 7.63 23.42
N ILE A 154 -16.70 7.43 24.03
CA ILE A 154 -15.81 8.53 24.46
C ILE A 154 -14.57 8.69 23.57
N ALA A 155 -14.06 7.60 22.99
CA ALA A 155 -12.82 7.59 22.23
C ALA A 155 -12.70 6.40 21.27
N ILE A 156 -11.95 6.60 20.19
CA ILE A 156 -11.46 5.54 19.29
C ILE A 156 -9.93 5.46 19.42
N VAL A 157 -9.42 4.26 19.67
CA VAL A 157 -8.00 3.94 19.72
C VAL A 157 -7.57 3.26 18.42
N HIS A 158 -6.63 3.84 17.68
CA HIS A 158 -6.25 3.38 16.33
C HIS A 158 -4.73 3.42 16.09
N ASP A 159 -4.27 2.79 15.01
CA ASP A 159 -2.85 2.53 14.73
C ASP A 159 -2.04 3.75 14.25
N ASN A 160 -2.68 4.92 14.06
CA ASN A 160 -2.14 6.15 13.47
C ASN A 160 -2.03 6.19 11.93
N GLY A 161 -2.58 5.23 11.17
CA GLY A 161 -2.65 5.35 9.71
C GLY A 161 -3.43 6.58 9.26
N ASP A 162 -3.03 7.23 8.16
CA ASP A 162 -3.54 8.55 7.79
C ASP A 162 -5.06 8.55 7.51
N ASN A 163 -5.59 7.50 6.85
CA ASN A 163 -7.02 7.39 6.56
C ASN A 163 -7.87 7.18 7.83
N ILE A 164 -7.37 6.41 8.81
CA ILE A 164 -8.06 6.23 10.11
C ILE A 164 -7.87 7.44 11.04
N MET A 165 -6.77 8.19 10.92
CA MET A 165 -6.61 9.51 11.52
C MET A 165 -7.68 10.49 11.01
N ALA A 166 -7.88 10.55 9.68
CA ALA A 166 -8.90 11.39 9.06
C ALA A 166 -10.33 10.94 9.43
N ALA A 167 -10.61 9.63 9.41
CA ALA A 167 -11.89 9.08 9.88
C ALA A 167 -12.18 9.41 11.35
N ALA A 168 -11.15 9.38 12.21
CA ALA A 168 -11.30 9.75 13.61
C ALA A 168 -11.62 11.24 13.78
N PHE A 169 -11.07 12.15 12.95
CA PHE A 169 -11.45 13.56 12.99
C PHE A 169 -12.91 13.79 12.54
N ILE A 170 -13.38 13.10 11.50
CA ILE A 170 -14.80 13.14 11.06
C ILE A 170 -15.72 12.74 12.22
N LEU A 171 -15.37 11.68 12.96
CA LEU A 171 -16.16 11.17 14.09
C LEU A 171 -16.02 12.04 15.37
N GLU A 172 -14.88 12.72 15.54
CA GLU A 172 -14.66 13.70 16.60
C GLU A 172 -15.52 14.95 16.39
N GLU A 173 -15.64 15.45 15.15
CA GLU A 173 -16.52 16.57 14.80
C GLU A 173 -18.02 16.18 14.84
N LYS A 174 -18.38 15.01 14.31
CA LYS A 174 -19.77 14.56 14.18
C LYS A 174 -20.41 14.06 15.49
N HIS A 175 -19.63 13.42 16.37
CA HIS A 175 -20.15 12.80 17.62
C HIS A 175 -19.35 13.12 18.89
N GLY A 176 -18.22 13.82 18.80
CA GLY A 176 -17.33 14.07 19.94
C GLY A 176 -16.47 12.87 20.35
N TRP A 177 -16.26 11.88 19.46
CA TRP A 177 -15.45 10.70 19.76
C TRP A 177 -13.94 11.04 19.70
N SER A 178 -13.27 11.11 20.85
CA SER A 178 -11.85 11.51 20.89
C SER A 178 -10.94 10.58 20.09
N SER A 179 -10.09 11.15 19.21
CA SER A 179 -9.02 10.40 18.55
C SER A 179 -7.90 10.05 19.54
N VAL A 180 -7.64 8.76 19.78
CA VAL A 180 -6.55 8.27 20.64
C VAL A 180 -5.55 7.44 19.85
N ARG A 181 -4.31 7.91 19.82
CA ARG A 181 -3.20 7.26 19.11
C ARG A 181 -2.67 6.03 19.84
N CYS A 182 -2.48 4.92 19.12
CA CYS A 182 -1.90 3.70 19.68
C CYS A 182 -0.46 3.94 20.14
N THR A 183 -0.25 3.96 21.45
CA THR A 183 1.06 4.16 22.10
C THR A 183 2.08 3.13 21.62
N GLY A 184 1.65 1.88 21.37
CA GLY A 184 2.50 0.81 20.86
C GLY A 184 3.00 1.10 19.45
N HIS A 185 2.12 1.51 18.53
CA HIS A 185 2.52 1.90 17.17
C HIS A 185 3.40 3.16 17.21
N THR A 186 3.06 4.18 18.00
CA THR A 186 3.87 5.40 18.08
C THR A 186 5.28 5.10 18.61
N LEU A 187 5.44 4.21 19.60
CA LEU A 187 6.75 3.72 20.05
C LEU A 187 7.47 2.91 18.96
N GLN A 188 6.74 2.10 18.19
CA GLN A 188 7.25 1.35 17.05
C GLN A 188 7.83 2.26 15.95
N LEU A 189 7.26 3.45 15.74
CA LEU A 189 7.81 4.47 14.84
C LEU A 189 9.05 5.17 15.41
N VAL A 190 9.05 5.55 16.69
CA VAL A 190 10.23 6.14 17.37
C VAL A 190 11.45 5.22 17.22
N ILE A 191 11.32 3.96 17.60
CA ILE A 191 12.45 3.04 17.66
C ILE A 191 12.90 2.61 16.26
N ASN A 192 12.00 2.37 15.30
CA ASN A 192 12.43 2.11 13.91
C ASN A 192 13.18 3.29 13.31
N THR A 193 12.82 4.53 13.65
CA THR A 193 13.53 5.72 13.16
C THR A 193 14.94 5.80 13.74
N ALA A 194 15.12 5.52 15.03
CA ALA A 194 16.43 5.52 15.67
C ALA A 194 17.31 4.30 15.28
N LEU A 195 16.72 3.12 15.01
CA LEU A 195 17.44 1.91 14.57
C LEU A 195 18.03 2.02 13.15
N LYS A 196 17.54 2.95 12.31
CA LYS A 196 18.07 3.21 10.95
C LYS A 196 19.50 3.79 10.93
N HIS A 197 20.12 4.08 12.08
CA HIS A 197 21.50 4.54 12.11
C HIS A 197 22.46 3.48 11.51
N PRO A 198 23.28 3.79 10.47
CA PRO A 198 23.96 2.77 9.65
C PRO A 198 24.85 1.77 10.41
N SER A 199 25.50 2.19 11.51
CA SER A 199 26.31 1.28 12.33
C SER A 199 25.46 0.29 13.14
N ILE A 200 24.27 0.71 13.58
CA ILE A 200 23.33 -0.13 14.32
C ILE A 200 22.69 -1.14 13.36
N GLU A 201 22.19 -0.67 12.21
CA GLU A 201 21.64 -1.53 11.18
C GLU A 201 22.63 -2.61 10.72
N LYS A 202 23.91 -2.27 10.52
CA LYS A 202 24.96 -3.24 10.16
C LYS A 202 25.24 -4.26 11.25
N ALA A 203 25.16 -3.90 12.53
CA ALA A 203 25.35 -4.85 13.64
C ALA A 203 24.13 -5.76 13.83
N VAL A 204 22.91 -5.19 13.78
CA VAL A 204 21.66 -5.96 13.82
C VAL A 204 21.58 -6.91 12.62
N GLY A 205 21.89 -6.44 11.40
CA GLY A 205 21.93 -7.27 10.21
C GLY A 205 22.93 -8.42 10.29
N ALA A 206 24.10 -8.21 10.91
CA ALA A 206 25.05 -9.28 11.18
C ALA A 206 24.50 -10.29 12.21
N ALA A 207 23.82 -9.81 13.26
CA ALA A 207 23.13 -10.67 14.23
C ALA A 207 22.03 -11.53 13.59
N ARG A 208 21.30 -11.01 12.59
CA ARG A 208 20.36 -11.82 11.79
C ARG A 208 21.07 -12.96 11.07
N CYS A 209 22.16 -12.66 10.35
CA CYS A 209 22.94 -13.65 9.60
C CYS A 209 23.48 -14.78 10.51
N LEU A 210 23.84 -14.41 11.74
CA LEU A 210 24.29 -15.34 12.77
C LEU A 210 23.15 -16.26 13.24
N VAL A 211 21.99 -15.73 13.64
CA VAL A 211 20.83 -16.55 14.05
C VAL A 211 20.33 -17.43 12.91
N GLU A 212 20.25 -16.88 11.70
CA GLU A 212 19.82 -17.58 10.50
C GLU A 212 20.71 -18.80 10.21
N HIS A 213 22.03 -18.70 10.45
CA HIS A 213 22.94 -19.84 10.30
C HIS A 213 22.57 -21.01 11.23
N PHE A 214 22.31 -20.75 12.52
CA PHE A 214 21.90 -21.79 13.47
C PHE A 214 20.50 -22.33 13.15
N LYS A 215 19.54 -21.47 12.77
CA LYS A 215 18.18 -21.89 12.36
C LYS A 215 18.17 -22.77 11.11
N LYS A 216 19.11 -22.59 10.17
CA LYS A 216 19.24 -23.38 8.94
C LYS A 216 20.20 -24.58 9.04
N SER A 217 20.89 -24.75 10.16
CA SER A 217 21.92 -25.79 10.34
C SER A 217 21.61 -26.66 11.55
N GLU A 218 21.06 -27.85 11.30
CA GLU A 218 20.78 -28.86 12.33
C GLU A 218 22.05 -29.22 13.11
N LEU A 219 23.19 -29.41 12.43
CA LEU A 219 24.48 -29.66 13.05
C LEU A 219 24.89 -28.53 14.00
N ALA A 220 24.71 -27.26 13.61
CA ALA A 220 25.05 -26.12 14.47
C ALA A 220 24.08 -25.99 15.64
N SER A 221 22.78 -26.25 15.46
CA SER A 221 21.79 -26.27 16.54
C SER A 221 22.05 -27.39 17.56
N SER A 222 22.37 -28.61 17.10
CA SER A 222 22.71 -29.74 17.98
C SER A 222 24.02 -29.49 18.74
N LYS A 223 25.04 -28.92 18.08
CA LYS A 223 26.30 -28.53 18.73
C LYS A 223 26.15 -27.33 19.67
N LEU A 224 25.25 -26.39 19.39
CA LEU A 224 24.90 -25.32 20.32
C LEU A 224 24.31 -25.90 21.61
N ARG A 225 23.38 -26.86 21.53
CA ARG A 225 22.88 -27.59 22.71
C ARG A 225 24.00 -28.30 23.48
N GLU A 226 24.91 -28.99 22.78
CA GLU A 226 26.07 -29.64 23.41
C GLU A 226 26.95 -28.61 24.17
N LYS A 227 27.18 -27.42 23.61
CA LYS A 227 27.93 -26.33 24.27
C LYS A 227 27.15 -25.66 25.40
N GLN A 228 25.83 -25.52 25.29
CA GLN A 228 24.97 -25.03 26.37
C GLN A 228 25.07 -25.95 27.60
N GLN A 229 24.96 -27.27 27.39
CA GLN A 229 25.12 -28.28 28.44
C GLN A 229 26.53 -28.25 29.05
N GLN A 230 27.59 -28.18 28.22
CA GLN A 230 28.99 -28.09 28.70
C GLN A 230 29.30 -26.81 29.48
N MET A 231 28.58 -25.70 29.21
CA MET A 231 28.76 -24.40 29.88
C MET A 231 27.73 -24.16 31.01
N ALA A 232 26.83 -25.11 31.27
CA ALA A 232 25.71 -24.96 32.20
C ALA A 232 24.81 -23.73 31.92
N THR A 233 24.74 -23.26 30.68
CA THR A 233 23.80 -22.20 30.26
C THR A 233 22.45 -22.82 29.89
N PRO A 234 21.34 -22.06 29.99
CA PRO A 234 20.02 -22.57 29.60
C PRO A 234 20.00 -23.07 28.15
N GLU A 235 19.32 -24.20 27.90
CA GLU A 235 19.14 -24.79 26.56
C GLU A 235 18.10 -24.03 25.69
N HIS A 236 18.28 -22.73 25.54
CA HIS A 236 17.39 -21.91 24.74
C HIS A 236 17.79 -21.89 23.27
N SER A 237 16.82 -22.07 22.37
CA SER A 237 17.02 -21.82 20.95
C SER A 237 17.18 -20.31 20.69
N LEU A 238 18.00 -19.96 19.68
CA LEU A 238 18.13 -18.58 19.25
C LEU A 238 16.80 -18.05 18.67
N VAL A 239 16.54 -16.76 18.84
CA VAL A 239 15.32 -16.08 18.38
C VAL A 239 15.67 -15.23 17.16
N GLN A 240 14.94 -15.36 16.07
CA GLN A 240 15.10 -14.53 14.87
C GLN A 240 14.21 -13.29 15.01
N ASP A 241 14.71 -12.13 14.61
CA ASP A 241 13.91 -10.91 14.52
C ASP A 241 12.95 -10.91 13.31
N ILE A 242 11.95 -10.04 13.39
CA ILE A 242 11.08 -9.63 12.28
C ILE A 242 11.40 -8.16 12.08
N SER A 243 12.06 -7.82 10.97
CA SER A 243 12.68 -6.50 10.75
C SER A 243 11.73 -5.30 10.83
N THR A 244 10.42 -5.52 10.73
CA THR A 244 9.39 -4.48 10.89
C THR A 244 9.00 -4.19 12.34
N ARG A 245 9.35 -5.05 13.31
CA ARG A 245 8.91 -4.98 14.72
C ARG A 245 10.08 -5.00 15.71
N TRP A 246 10.36 -3.89 16.40
CA TRP A 246 11.63 -3.72 17.13
C TRP A 246 11.75 -4.56 18.41
N ASN A 247 10.64 -4.92 19.08
CA ASN A 247 10.68 -5.81 20.25
C ASN A 247 11.32 -7.17 19.87
N SER A 248 11.03 -7.67 18.66
CA SER A 248 11.64 -8.92 18.16
C SER A 248 13.15 -8.79 17.98
N THR A 249 13.64 -7.63 17.54
CA THR A 249 15.06 -7.28 17.49
C THR A 249 15.67 -7.25 18.89
N PHE A 250 15.00 -6.65 19.86
CA PHE A 250 15.43 -6.62 21.26
C PHE A 250 15.52 -8.04 21.87
N TYR A 251 14.56 -8.91 21.61
CA TYR A 251 14.60 -10.30 22.10
C TYR A 251 15.66 -11.16 21.38
N MET A 252 15.87 -10.96 20.07
CA MET A 252 16.99 -11.57 19.33
C MET A 252 18.34 -11.18 19.95
N ILE A 253 18.55 -9.89 20.18
CA ILE A 253 19.77 -9.36 20.81
C ILE A 253 19.94 -9.92 22.23
N SER A 254 18.89 -9.87 23.05
CA SER A 254 18.92 -10.38 24.42
C SER A 254 19.29 -11.87 24.47
N ARG A 255 18.70 -12.69 23.58
CA ARG A 255 19.03 -14.12 23.47
C ARG A 255 20.46 -14.36 22.97
N LEU A 256 20.96 -13.56 22.02
CA LEU A 256 22.34 -13.66 21.55
C LEU A 256 23.36 -13.29 22.63
N LEU A 257 23.08 -12.27 23.45
CA LEU A 257 23.93 -11.88 24.57
C LEU A 257 23.94 -12.95 25.68
N GLU A 258 22.78 -13.51 26.02
CA GLU A 258 22.65 -14.65 26.93
C GLU A 258 23.46 -15.87 26.45
N GLN A 259 23.42 -16.14 25.14
CA GLN A 259 24.01 -17.34 24.51
C GLN A 259 25.38 -17.07 23.86
N ARG A 260 26.02 -15.94 24.15
CA ARG A 260 27.27 -15.45 23.54
C ARG A 260 28.39 -16.49 23.57
N TRP A 261 28.70 -17.06 24.74
CA TRP A 261 29.78 -18.02 24.89
C TRP A 261 29.49 -19.39 24.22
N PRO A 262 28.31 -20.02 24.38
CA PRO A 262 27.95 -21.21 23.61
C PRO A 262 27.98 -21.00 22.09
N VAL A 263 27.54 -19.83 21.60
CA VAL A 263 27.55 -19.50 20.17
C VAL A 263 28.98 -19.36 19.64
N THR A 264 29.82 -18.51 20.23
CA THR A 264 31.23 -18.34 19.80
C THR A 264 32.03 -19.64 19.94
N ALA A 265 31.77 -20.48 20.95
CA ALA A 265 32.39 -21.80 21.07
C ALA A 265 31.94 -22.76 19.95
N THR A 266 30.67 -22.72 19.55
CA THR A 266 30.15 -23.53 18.43
C THR A 266 30.69 -23.06 17.08
N LEU A 267 30.87 -21.75 16.87
CA LEU A 267 31.52 -21.17 15.68
C LEU A 267 33.04 -21.44 15.63
N SER A 268 33.66 -21.64 16.79
CA SER A 268 35.08 -21.99 16.89
C SER A 268 35.34 -23.45 16.48
N ASP A 269 34.38 -24.36 16.72
CA ASP A 269 34.44 -25.78 16.40
C ASP A 269 34.51 -26.01 14.88
N SER A 270 35.65 -26.53 14.42
CA SER A 270 35.91 -26.80 13.01
C SER A 270 35.08 -27.94 12.41
N SER A 271 34.40 -28.76 13.23
CA SER A 271 33.43 -29.76 12.76
C SER A 271 32.11 -29.13 12.31
N VAL A 272 31.75 -27.97 12.88
CA VAL A 272 30.54 -27.22 12.55
C VAL A 272 30.85 -26.14 11.51
N THR A 273 31.90 -25.36 11.76
CA THR A 273 32.21 -24.15 11.00
C THR A 273 33.49 -24.34 10.20
N GLN A 274 33.33 -24.75 8.94
CA GLN A 274 34.40 -24.76 7.94
C GLN A 274 35.17 -23.43 7.97
N ARG A 275 36.51 -23.45 7.85
CA ARG A 275 37.38 -22.27 8.06
C ARG A 275 36.92 -20.99 7.32
N GLY A 276 36.36 -21.13 6.12
CA GLY A 276 35.82 -20.03 5.33
C GLY A 276 34.52 -19.37 5.83
N LYS A 277 33.87 -19.89 6.88
CA LYS A 277 32.61 -19.36 7.46
C LYS A 277 32.79 -18.61 8.79
N ARG A 278 34.02 -18.47 9.30
CA ARG A 278 34.30 -17.74 10.56
C ARG A 278 33.97 -16.23 10.52
N TYR A 279 33.66 -15.67 9.34
CA TYR A 279 33.13 -14.30 9.21
C TYR A 279 31.70 -14.13 9.77
N LEU A 280 31.02 -15.21 10.15
CA LEU A 280 29.67 -15.20 10.71
C LEU A 280 29.62 -14.85 12.22
N ASP A 281 30.74 -14.90 12.94
CA ASP A 281 30.79 -14.38 14.31
C ASP A 281 30.77 -12.84 14.30
N LEU A 282 30.19 -12.25 15.33
CA LEU A 282 30.13 -10.80 15.48
C LEU A 282 31.49 -10.27 15.96
N LYS A 283 31.92 -9.15 15.39
CA LYS A 283 33.14 -8.45 15.84
C LYS A 283 32.99 -8.00 17.30
N PRO A 284 34.08 -7.82 18.06
CA PRO A 284 34.03 -7.26 19.42
C PRO A 284 33.21 -5.97 19.49
N ASP A 285 33.46 -5.03 18.56
CA ASP A 285 32.73 -3.76 18.46
C ASP A 285 31.22 -3.95 18.24
N GLN A 286 30.82 -5.00 17.50
CA GLN A 286 29.41 -5.32 17.27
C GLN A 286 28.78 -5.96 18.51
N TRP A 287 29.50 -6.84 19.23
CA TRP A 287 29.05 -7.37 20.50
C TRP A 287 28.80 -6.24 21.51
N SER A 288 29.75 -5.32 21.69
CA SER A 288 29.59 -4.16 22.59
C SER A 288 28.45 -3.24 22.16
N LEU A 289 28.31 -2.98 20.86
CA LEU A 289 27.22 -2.15 20.32
C LEU A 289 25.84 -2.77 20.59
N LEU A 290 25.70 -4.09 20.46
CA LEU A 290 24.46 -4.79 20.78
C LEU A 290 24.20 -4.89 22.29
N GLU A 291 25.26 -4.96 23.10
CA GLU A 291 25.19 -4.95 24.56
C GLU A 291 24.67 -3.59 25.09
N GLU A 292 25.24 -2.46 24.65
CA GLU A 292 24.69 -1.12 24.93
C GLU A 292 23.26 -0.98 24.37
N LEU A 293 23.01 -1.35 23.11
CA LEU A 293 21.68 -1.25 22.48
C LEU A 293 20.60 -2.04 23.23
N SER A 294 20.94 -3.20 23.81
CA SER A 294 20.04 -3.96 24.67
C SER A 294 19.64 -3.16 25.91
N THR A 295 20.56 -2.43 26.54
CA THR A 295 20.23 -1.53 27.66
C THR A 295 19.35 -0.37 27.23
N VAL A 296 19.55 0.18 26.03
CA VAL A 296 18.76 1.33 25.52
C VAL A 296 17.33 0.93 25.19
N LEU A 297 17.12 -0.25 24.61
CA LEU A 297 15.79 -0.73 24.20
C LEU A 297 14.95 -1.25 25.38
N LYS A 298 15.58 -1.72 26.46
CA LYS A 298 14.88 -2.35 27.60
C LYS A 298 13.83 -1.46 28.30
N PRO A 299 14.04 -0.15 28.56
CA PRO A 299 13.01 0.73 29.11
C PRO A 299 11.76 0.83 28.22
N PHE A 300 11.95 0.90 26.90
CA PHE A 300 10.84 0.94 25.93
C PHE A 300 10.05 -0.37 25.96
N GLU A 301 10.72 -1.52 26.09
CA GLU A 301 10.07 -2.83 26.18
C GLU A 301 9.18 -2.92 27.41
N CYS A 302 9.69 -2.50 28.58
CA CYS A 302 8.90 -2.46 29.81
C CYS A 302 7.65 -1.57 29.68
N VAL A 303 7.72 -0.48 28.91
CA VAL A 303 6.55 0.37 28.61
C VAL A 303 5.60 -0.31 27.63
N THR A 304 6.08 -0.83 26.49
CA THR A 304 5.21 -1.50 25.51
C THR A 304 4.42 -2.66 26.13
N VAL A 305 5.07 -3.54 26.90
CA VAL A 305 4.41 -4.66 27.58
C VAL A 305 3.34 -4.19 28.58
N PHE A 306 3.60 -3.12 29.34
CA PHE A 306 2.62 -2.54 30.25
C PHE A 306 1.43 -1.90 29.50
N MET A 307 1.69 -1.22 28.38
CA MET A 307 0.65 -0.53 27.60
C MET A 307 -0.20 -1.46 26.72
N SER A 308 0.26 -2.69 26.48
CA SER A 308 -0.51 -3.77 25.83
C SER A 308 -1.40 -4.58 26.80
N GLY A 309 -1.60 -4.07 28.03
CA GLY A 309 -2.51 -4.61 29.05
C GLY A 309 -4.00 -4.33 28.76
N GLN A 310 -4.88 -5.23 29.21
CA GLN A 310 -6.34 -5.20 29.01
C GLN A 310 -7.17 -5.39 30.30
N LYS A 311 -6.51 -5.49 31.47
CA LYS A 311 -7.15 -5.78 32.77
C LYS A 311 -6.97 -4.66 33.80
N TYR A 312 -6.42 -3.53 33.37
CA TYR A 312 -6.09 -2.37 34.20
C TYR A 312 -5.99 -1.12 33.32
N PRO A 313 -6.22 0.09 33.86
CA PRO A 313 -6.11 1.33 33.08
C PRO A 313 -4.69 1.58 32.58
N THR A 314 -4.56 1.73 31.25
CA THR A 314 -3.31 1.99 30.55
C THR A 314 -3.21 3.44 30.06
N ILE A 315 -4.28 4.06 29.55
CA ILE A 315 -4.27 5.44 29.03
C ILE A 315 -3.74 6.47 30.04
N SER A 316 -4.12 6.34 31.32
CA SER A 316 -3.68 7.24 32.40
C SER A 316 -2.18 7.22 32.64
N ALA A 317 -1.49 6.17 32.19
CA ALA A 317 -0.06 6.02 32.29
C ALA A 317 0.73 6.60 31.11
N ILE A 318 0.08 7.08 30.02
CA ILE A 318 0.80 7.66 28.87
C ILE A 318 1.72 8.82 29.30
N PRO A 319 1.25 9.91 29.95
CA PRO A 319 2.14 11.02 30.29
C PRO A 319 3.25 10.68 31.30
N PRO A 320 3.02 9.94 32.42
CA PRO A 320 4.11 9.61 33.35
C PRO A 320 5.11 8.62 32.75
N LEU A 321 4.70 7.71 31.85
CA LEU A 321 5.64 6.80 31.17
C LEU A 321 6.41 7.49 30.06
N VAL A 322 5.80 8.36 29.25
CA VAL A 322 6.53 9.15 28.24
C VAL A 322 7.54 10.10 28.90
N LYS A 323 7.14 10.83 29.96
CA LYS A 323 8.07 11.68 30.74
C LYS A 323 9.16 10.86 31.44
N GLY A 324 8.84 9.64 31.86
CA GLY A 324 9.79 8.67 32.41
C GLY A 324 10.81 8.17 31.38
N LEU A 325 10.36 7.79 30.18
CA LEU A 325 11.22 7.42 29.06
C LEU A 325 12.10 8.59 28.61
N LEU A 326 11.55 9.80 28.52
CA LEU A 326 12.33 10.99 28.18
C LEU A 326 13.50 11.17 29.16
N LYS A 327 13.20 11.20 30.46
CA LYS A 327 14.23 11.34 31.50
C LYS A 327 15.21 10.17 31.50
N SER A 328 14.75 8.93 31.35
CA SER A 328 15.63 7.76 31.32
C SER A 328 16.56 7.75 30.11
N THR A 329 16.07 8.19 28.94
CA THR A 329 16.85 8.26 27.70
C THR A 329 17.82 9.43 27.74
N GLN A 330 17.44 10.58 28.29
CA GLN A 330 18.31 11.75 28.47
C GLN A 330 19.37 11.58 29.56
N SER A 331 19.08 10.85 30.64
CA SER A 331 20.02 10.66 31.77
C SER A 331 21.05 9.55 31.52
N ALA A 332 20.87 8.73 30.49
CA ALA A 332 21.80 7.67 30.13
C ALA A 332 23.05 8.24 29.43
N VAL A 333 24.21 7.65 29.69
CA VAL A 333 25.48 8.01 29.05
C VAL A 333 25.97 6.80 28.28
N TYR A 334 26.16 6.97 26.97
CA TYR A 334 26.59 5.92 26.05
C TYR A 334 27.99 6.23 25.51
N GLU A 335 28.90 5.27 25.59
CA GLU A 335 30.28 5.46 25.12
C GLU A 335 30.30 5.51 23.59
N LEU A 336 29.62 4.55 22.96
CA LEU A 336 29.56 4.41 21.51
C LEU A 336 28.75 5.54 20.85
N ALA A 337 29.40 6.29 19.96
CA ALA A 337 28.78 7.40 19.23
C ALA A 337 27.48 7.04 18.47
N PRO A 338 27.33 5.84 17.87
CA PRO A 338 26.05 5.41 17.30
C PRO A 338 24.88 5.36 18.30
N LEU A 339 25.12 5.04 19.57
CA LEU A 339 24.07 5.04 20.59
C LEU A 339 23.75 6.46 21.07
N ARG A 340 24.73 7.38 21.08
CA ARG A 340 24.46 8.81 21.28
C ARG A 340 23.63 9.41 20.14
N ALA A 341 23.84 8.97 18.90
CA ALA A 341 22.96 9.33 17.78
C ALA A 341 21.54 8.75 17.95
N PHE A 342 21.41 7.46 18.27
CA PHE A 342 20.13 6.81 18.60
C PHE A 342 19.39 7.55 19.71
N GLN A 343 20.09 7.91 20.80
CA GLN A 343 19.57 8.63 21.96
C GLN A 343 18.96 9.98 21.57
N LEU A 344 19.67 10.79 20.76
CA LEU A 344 19.18 12.07 20.28
C LEU A 344 17.93 11.91 19.41
N THR A 345 17.96 11.01 18.42
CA THR A 345 16.80 10.73 17.55
C THR A 345 15.60 10.22 18.34
N ALA A 346 15.80 9.34 19.32
CA ALA A 346 14.74 8.81 20.16
C ALA A 346 14.11 9.89 21.05
N VAL A 347 14.93 10.76 21.67
CA VAL A 347 14.43 11.89 22.48
C VAL A 347 13.62 12.86 21.62
N GLN A 348 14.15 13.27 20.46
CA GLN A 348 13.44 14.15 19.53
C GLN A 348 12.09 13.55 19.11
N GLN A 349 12.08 12.30 18.64
CA GLN A 349 10.86 11.64 18.17
C GLN A 349 9.84 11.38 19.29
N LEU A 350 10.27 11.17 20.54
CA LEU A 350 9.37 11.14 21.70
C LEU A 350 8.73 12.52 21.95
N GLN A 351 9.51 13.60 21.89
CA GLN A 351 9.02 14.97 22.11
C GLN A 351 8.04 15.41 21.02
N GLU A 352 8.35 15.11 19.74
CA GLU A 352 7.51 15.49 18.60
C GLU A 352 6.18 14.71 18.57
N ARG A 353 6.23 13.37 18.78
CA ARG A 353 5.06 12.50 18.58
C ARG A 353 4.06 12.46 19.73
N TRP A 354 4.44 12.95 20.92
CA TRP A 354 3.54 13.10 22.08
C TRP A 354 3.25 14.56 22.45
N LYS A 355 3.59 15.52 21.57
CA LYS A 355 3.48 16.96 21.85
C LYS A 355 2.04 17.42 22.14
N ARG A 356 1.03 16.81 21.52
CA ARG A 356 -0.39 17.12 21.81
C ARG A 356 -0.89 16.33 23.00
N GLU A 357 -0.44 15.09 23.11
CA GLU A 357 -0.94 14.03 23.98
C GLU A 357 -0.44 14.17 25.43
N THR A 358 0.68 14.85 25.65
CA THR A 358 1.29 15.06 26.98
C THR A 358 1.27 16.51 27.50
N ALA A 359 0.75 17.44 26.71
CA ALA A 359 0.49 18.82 27.11
C ALA A 359 -1.03 19.09 27.20
N PHE A 360 -1.40 20.17 27.89
CA PHE A 360 -2.78 20.67 27.93
C PHE A 360 -2.90 22.06 27.30
N SER A 361 -3.96 22.29 26.54
CA SER A 361 -4.36 23.63 26.09
C SER A 361 -5.87 23.79 26.19
N ASP A 362 -6.32 24.97 26.63
CA ASP A 362 -7.72 25.20 27.02
C ASP A 362 -8.71 25.07 25.83
N GLY A 363 -8.23 25.34 24.61
CA GLY A 363 -8.99 25.17 23.36
C GLY A 363 -9.01 23.74 22.80
N ALA A 364 -8.37 22.76 23.43
CA ALA A 364 -8.36 21.36 22.96
C ALA A 364 -8.34 20.37 24.15
N PRO A 365 -9.51 19.88 24.63
CA PRO A 365 -9.60 19.05 25.83
C PRO A 365 -8.90 17.69 25.64
N ASN A 366 -7.73 17.52 26.25
CA ASN A 366 -6.92 16.31 26.10
C ASN A 366 -7.41 15.15 27.01
N THR A 367 -8.15 14.21 26.41
CA THR A 367 -8.67 12.96 27.00
C THR A 367 -7.62 12.12 27.75
N VAL A 368 -6.35 12.13 27.32
CA VAL A 368 -5.25 11.42 28.00
C VAL A 368 -4.89 12.09 29.34
N ILE A 369 -4.89 13.42 29.40
CA ILE A 369 -4.60 14.19 30.61
C ILE A 369 -5.72 14.06 31.64
N PHE A 370 -6.98 14.07 31.21
CA PHE A 370 -8.11 13.81 32.11
C PHE A 370 -8.06 12.38 32.69
N ALA A 371 -7.73 11.37 31.87
CA ALA A 371 -7.53 10.01 32.36
C ALA A 371 -6.36 9.90 33.36
N MET A 372 -5.25 10.63 33.15
CA MET A 372 -4.16 10.71 34.13
C MET A 372 -4.60 11.39 35.44
N ALA A 373 -5.36 12.48 35.37
CA ALA A 373 -5.85 13.21 36.54
C ALA A 373 -6.79 12.35 37.40
N LEU A 374 -7.64 11.55 36.75
CA LEU A 374 -8.57 10.60 37.36
C LEU A 374 -7.90 9.30 37.86
N ASP A 375 -6.58 9.17 37.77
CA ASP A 375 -5.83 8.04 38.32
C ASP A 375 -5.27 8.36 39.72
N PRO A 376 -5.68 7.62 40.78
CA PRO A 376 -5.12 7.75 42.13
C PRO A 376 -3.59 7.67 42.24
N ARG A 377 -2.91 7.01 41.27
CA ARG A 377 -1.45 6.91 41.19
C ARG A 377 -0.81 8.22 40.73
N PHE A 378 -1.50 9.00 39.89
CA PHE A 378 -0.94 10.15 39.17
C PHE A 378 -1.53 11.51 39.55
N ARG A 379 -2.58 11.56 40.37
CA ARG A 379 -3.28 12.79 40.84
C ARG A 379 -2.40 13.96 41.31
N LYS A 380 -1.13 13.76 41.69
CA LYS A 380 -0.19 14.87 41.96
C LYS A 380 0.36 15.44 40.65
N LEU A 381 -0.51 16.19 39.96
CA LEU A 381 -0.32 16.74 38.61
C LEU A 381 1.00 17.50 38.43
N SER A 382 1.48 18.22 39.47
CA SER A 382 2.74 18.98 39.45
C SER A 382 4.02 18.16 39.27
N LYS A 383 3.95 16.83 39.23
CA LYS A 383 5.06 15.97 38.77
C LYS A 383 5.11 15.83 37.25
N PHE A 384 3.97 15.97 36.58
CA PHE A 384 3.75 15.59 35.19
C PHE A 384 3.51 16.81 34.30
N LEU A 385 2.61 17.70 34.70
CA LEU A 385 2.30 18.97 34.04
C LEU A 385 3.20 20.12 34.54
N SER A 386 3.25 21.22 33.80
CA SER A 386 3.76 22.52 34.26
C SER A 386 2.77 23.20 35.22
N PRO A 387 3.18 24.20 36.02
CA PRO A 387 2.26 24.92 36.92
C PRO A 387 1.05 25.53 36.21
N ASP A 388 1.28 26.08 35.02
CA ASP A 388 0.29 26.84 34.25
C ASP A 388 -0.82 25.95 33.66
N GLU A 389 -0.55 24.66 33.45
CA GLU A 389 -1.53 23.66 32.96
C GLU A 389 -2.42 23.09 34.06
N ILE A 390 -2.00 23.12 35.34
CA ILE A 390 -2.70 22.43 36.44
C ILE A 390 -4.06 23.06 36.72
N LEU A 391 -4.14 24.39 36.77
CA LEU A 391 -5.36 25.11 37.09
C LEU A 391 -6.42 24.98 35.97
N PRO A 392 -6.10 25.15 34.67
CA PRO A 392 -7.03 24.84 33.58
C PRO A 392 -7.56 23.40 33.62
N VAL A 393 -6.70 22.39 33.85
CA VAL A 393 -7.15 20.99 33.98
C VAL A 393 -8.13 20.82 35.14
N GLN A 394 -7.88 21.42 36.31
CA GLN A 394 -8.80 21.34 37.46
C GLN A 394 -10.12 22.08 37.21
N THR A 395 -10.08 23.25 36.58
CA THR A 395 -11.29 24.03 36.22
C THR A 395 -12.14 23.28 35.19
N LYS A 396 -11.53 22.76 34.12
CA LYS A 396 -12.27 22.02 33.09
C LYS A 396 -12.82 20.69 33.60
N LEU A 397 -12.12 20.02 34.53
CA LEU A 397 -12.63 18.85 35.25
C LEU A 397 -13.89 19.21 36.07
N GLN A 398 -13.88 20.36 36.78
CA GLN A 398 -15.08 20.86 37.47
C GLN A 398 -16.23 21.11 36.48
N THR A 399 -15.97 21.74 35.32
CA THR A 399 -16.99 21.93 34.26
C THR A 399 -17.63 20.62 33.81
N MET A 400 -16.82 19.58 33.51
CA MET A 400 -17.34 18.27 33.11
C MET A 400 -18.22 17.62 34.20
N LEU A 401 -17.86 17.78 35.48
CA LEU A 401 -18.62 17.25 36.61
C LEU A 401 -19.95 17.98 36.80
N PHE A 402 -20.03 19.28 36.47
CA PHE A 402 -21.30 20.02 36.41
C PHE A 402 -22.17 19.54 35.25
N GLU A 403 -21.62 19.47 34.04
CA GLU A 403 -22.35 18.97 32.86
C GLU A 403 -22.92 17.57 33.09
N GLU A 404 -22.15 16.65 33.70
CA GLU A 404 -22.64 15.31 34.04
C GLU A 404 -23.68 15.30 35.17
N ARG A 405 -23.68 16.28 36.10
CA ARG A 405 -24.72 16.37 37.13
C ARG A 405 -26.03 16.91 36.56
N SER A 406 -26.00 17.97 35.76
CA SER A 406 -27.22 18.54 35.14
C SER A 406 -27.96 17.52 34.26
N LYS A 407 -27.25 16.54 33.68
CA LYS A 407 -27.87 15.41 32.95
C LYS A 407 -28.62 14.43 33.86
N MET A 408 -28.21 14.28 35.12
CA MET A 408 -28.87 13.39 36.10
C MET A 408 -30.20 13.95 36.58
N ASP A 409 -30.25 15.24 36.92
CA ASP A 409 -31.44 15.87 37.49
C ASP A 409 -32.63 15.83 36.48
N VAL A 410 -32.33 16.01 35.19
CA VAL A 410 -33.31 15.84 34.10
C VAL A 410 -33.81 14.39 33.97
N GLN A 411 -32.95 13.40 34.16
CA GLN A 411 -33.33 11.98 34.07
C GLN A 411 -34.18 11.49 35.26
N GLN A 412 -33.97 12.04 36.47
CA GLN A 412 -34.81 11.68 37.62
C GLN A 412 -36.23 12.23 37.50
N HIS A 413 -36.40 13.47 37.01
CA HIS A 413 -37.73 14.04 36.79
C HIS A 413 -38.55 13.34 35.68
N ALA A 414 -37.88 12.73 34.68
CA ALA A 414 -38.54 12.01 33.59
C ALA A 414 -39.22 10.68 34.00
N SER A 415 -38.91 10.13 35.17
CA SER A 415 -39.38 8.80 35.61
C SER A 415 -40.64 8.84 36.50
N CYS A 416 -41.15 10.03 36.86
CA CYS A 416 -42.21 10.18 37.85
C CYS A 416 -43.58 10.51 37.23
N HIS A 417 -44.24 9.53 36.60
CA HIS A 417 -45.70 9.53 36.48
C HIS A 417 -46.31 8.15 36.22
N VAL A 418 -47.45 7.90 36.90
CA VAL A 418 -48.43 6.79 36.79
C VAL A 418 -48.35 5.69 37.89
N VAL A 419 -49.54 5.27 38.34
CA VAL A 419 -49.88 4.31 39.43
C VAL A 419 -49.75 4.79 40.89
N THR A 420 -50.73 5.60 41.28
CA THR A 420 -51.65 5.42 42.43
C THR A 420 -51.24 4.58 43.67
N SER A 421 -51.46 5.15 44.85
CA SER A 421 -51.22 4.60 46.19
C SER A 421 -52.03 3.36 46.59
N THR A 422 -51.41 2.45 47.36
CA THR A 422 -52.06 1.63 48.41
C THR A 422 -51.05 1.29 49.52
N ASN A 423 -51.51 1.16 50.76
CA ASN A 423 -50.67 0.86 51.94
C ASN A 423 -50.56 -0.66 52.20
N THR A 424 -49.38 -1.19 52.57
CA THR A 424 -49.19 -1.87 53.88
C THR A 424 -47.75 -2.29 54.21
N THR A 425 -47.43 -2.12 55.50
CA THR A 425 -46.33 -2.61 56.36
C THR A 425 -45.60 -3.94 56.02
N ALA A 426 -44.27 -3.95 56.22
CA ALA A 426 -43.53 -4.98 57.00
C ALA A 426 -42.12 -4.49 57.40
N THR A 427 -41.52 -5.02 58.47
CA THR A 427 -40.28 -4.53 59.11
C THR A 427 -39.10 -5.49 59.08
N LYS A 428 -37.87 -4.96 59.27
CA LYS A 428 -36.83 -5.55 60.15
C LYS A 428 -35.72 -4.53 60.51
N SER A 429 -34.92 -4.85 61.53
CA SER A 429 -34.28 -3.90 62.45
C SER A 429 -32.75 -3.86 62.42
N THR A 430 -32.18 -2.70 62.77
CA THR A 430 -30.78 -2.50 63.21
C THR A 430 -30.70 -1.97 64.66
N PRO A 431 -29.55 -2.08 65.36
CA PRO A 431 -29.52 -2.03 66.84
C PRO A 431 -29.35 -0.63 67.46
N LEU A 432 -29.93 -0.47 68.66
CA LEU A 432 -30.15 0.77 69.44
C LEU A 432 -28.89 1.56 69.88
N VAL A 433 -27.67 1.09 69.60
CA VAL A 433 -26.45 1.58 70.25
C VAL A 433 -25.87 2.83 69.55
N ALA A 434 -26.00 2.94 68.22
CA ALA A 434 -25.49 4.08 67.46
C ALA A 434 -26.22 5.39 67.81
N THR A 435 -27.56 5.34 67.89
CA THR A 435 -28.44 6.50 68.15
C THR A 435 -28.19 7.13 69.53
N LEU A 436 -27.67 6.35 70.49
CA LEU A 436 -27.34 6.81 71.84
C LEU A 436 -26.02 7.58 71.91
N LEU A 437 -25.12 7.40 70.93
CA LEU A 437 -23.79 8.02 70.93
C LEU A 437 -23.82 9.43 70.33
N ASP A 438 -24.55 9.64 69.23
CA ASP A 438 -24.79 10.99 68.66
C ASP A 438 -25.48 11.89 69.69
N SER A 439 -26.50 11.36 70.39
CA SER A 439 -27.24 12.09 71.43
C SER A 439 -26.42 12.38 72.72
N LEU A 440 -25.16 11.91 72.80
CA LEU A 440 -24.26 12.13 73.94
C LEU A 440 -23.08 13.08 73.64
N LEU A 441 -22.93 13.52 72.38
CA LEU A 441 -21.83 14.39 71.93
C LEU A 441 -22.31 15.70 71.28
N GLY A 442 -23.61 15.99 71.34
CA GLY A 442 -24.15 17.30 71.00
C GLY A 442 -23.76 18.35 72.04
N SER A 443 -23.01 19.36 71.62
CA SER A 443 -22.78 20.58 72.40
C SER A 443 -22.83 21.80 71.47
N ASP A 444 -24.04 22.34 71.35
CA ASP A 444 -24.39 23.77 71.24
C ASP A 444 -23.38 24.72 70.55
N GLU A 445 -23.57 24.93 69.25
CA GLU A 445 -23.47 26.27 68.62
C GLU A 445 -24.61 26.41 67.59
N GLU A 446 -25.85 26.60 68.08
CA GLU A 446 -26.93 27.17 67.26
C GLU A 446 -26.83 28.71 67.30
N GLU A 447 -26.44 29.33 66.19
CA GLU A 447 -26.94 30.67 65.80
C GLU A 447 -26.78 30.90 64.28
N ASP A 448 -27.77 31.56 63.69
CA ASP A 448 -27.83 32.05 62.30
C ASP A 448 -27.30 31.18 61.13
N ARG A 449 -28.23 30.42 60.52
CA ARG A 449 -28.51 30.62 59.08
C ARG A 449 -29.93 30.20 58.68
N ALA A 450 -30.60 31.10 57.94
CA ALA A 450 -31.71 30.69 57.09
C ALA A 450 -31.20 29.73 56.00
N GLY A 451 -32.05 28.78 55.58
CA GLY A 451 -31.66 27.69 54.66
C GLY A 451 -31.33 28.15 53.24
N GLU A 452 -30.11 28.65 53.04
CA GLU A 452 -29.47 28.68 51.72
C GLU A 452 -29.26 27.22 51.26
N ALA A 453 -29.81 26.86 50.11
CA ALA A 453 -29.57 25.53 49.52
C ALA A 453 -28.08 25.40 49.19
N GLU A 454 -27.39 24.44 49.82
CA GLU A 454 -25.93 24.32 49.73
C GLU A 454 -25.50 24.14 48.27
N ASP A 455 -24.78 25.14 47.77
CA ASP A 455 -24.56 25.34 46.34
C ASP A 455 -23.85 24.14 45.70
N VAL A 456 -24.45 23.63 44.62
CA VAL A 456 -23.92 22.49 43.85
C VAL A 456 -22.52 22.81 43.29
N HIS A 457 -22.23 24.08 42.96
CA HIS A 457 -20.87 24.50 42.58
C HIS A 457 -19.86 24.34 43.72
N THR A 458 -20.25 24.64 44.95
CA THR A 458 -19.42 24.44 46.15
C THR A 458 -19.19 22.96 46.44
N LEU A 459 -20.21 22.10 46.36
CA LEU A 459 -20.08 20.65 46.61
C LEU A 459 -19.12 19.96 45.62
N VAL A 460 -19.28 20.18 44.31
CA VAL A 460 -18.39 19.58 43.29
C VAL A 460 -16.96 20.14 43.40
N ARG A 461 -16.81 21.44 43.69
CA ARG A 461 -15.50 22.06 43.92
C ARG A 461 -14.78 21.41 45.11
N ASN A 462 -15.50 21.14 46.20
CA ASN A 462 -14.97 20.47 47.39
C ASN A 462 -14.58 19.00 47.11
N GLU A 463 -15.38 18.27 46.33
CA GLU A 463 -15.06 16.89 45.88
C GLU A 463 -13.71 16.86 45.14
N VAL A 464 -13.52 17.76 44.17
CA VAL A 464 -12.29 17.89 43.38
C VAL A 464 -11.09 18.30 44.24
N LEU A 465 -11.23 19.31 45.10
CA LEU A 465 -10.14 19.78 45.95
C LEU A 465 -9.67 18.71 46.93
N THR A 466 -10.61 17.98 47.55
CA THR A 466 -10.28 16.91 48.50
C THR A 466 -9.59 15.73 47.81
N TYR A 467 -10.06 15.34 46.60
CA TYR A 467 -9.41 14.31 45.80
C TYR A 467 -7.93 14.66 45.49
N PHE A 468 -7.65 15.89 45.06
CA PHE A 468 -6.28 16.30 44.72
C PHE A 468 -5.37 16.55 45.93
N GLY A 469 -5.92 16.88 47.10
CA GLY A 469 -5.16 17.03 48.36
C GLY A 469 -4.64 15.70 48.95
N GLU A 470 -5.30 14.58 48.63
CA GLU A 470 -4.95 13.25 49.16
C GLU A 470 -3.56 12.73 48.74
N LYS A 471 -3.05 11.74 49.49
CA LYS A 471 -1.81 11.01 49.18
C LYS A 471 -2.04 10.12 47.95
N SER A 472 -1.10 10.15 47.00
CA SER A 472 -1.09 9.27 45.82
C SER A 472 -0.99 7.80 46.22
N LEU A 473 -1.63 6.93 45.43
CA LEU A 473 -1.57 5.47 45.56
C LEU A 473 -0.15 4.94 45.23
N ALA A 474 0.16 3.71 45.67
CA ALA A 474 1.32 2.98 45.14
C ALA A 474 1.13 2.72 43.63
N LYS A 475 2.23 2.58 42.88
CA LYS A 475 2.15 2.40 41.41
C LYS A 475 1.72 1.00 41.02
N GLU A 476 2.00 0.06 41.91
CA GLU A 476 1.84 -1.38 41.82
C GLU A 476 0.40 -1.83 42.12
N GLU A 477 -0.40 -0.95 42.74
CA GLU A 477 -1.81 -1.19 43.06
C GLU A 477 -2.73 -0.85 41.87
N ASN A 478 -3.84 -1.59 41.72
CA ASN A 478 -4.84 -1.33 40.68
C ASN A 478 -5.73 -0.13 41.10
N PRO A 479 -5.75 0.99 40.34
CA PRO A 479 -6.55 2.16 40.68
C PRO A 479 -8.07 1.88 40.71
N LEU A 480 -8.56 0.86 40.00
CA LEU A 480 -9.98 0.52 39.95
C LEU A 480 -10.51 0.05 41.32
N PHE A 481 -9.72 -0.71 42.09
CA PHE A 481 -10.11 -1.10 43.46
C PHE A 481 -10.14 0.09 44.41
N ARG A 482 -9.22 1.07 44.25
CA ARG A 482 -9.23 2.29 45.06
C ARG A 482 -10.44 3.17 44.75
N TRP A 483 -10.88 3.21 43.49
CA TRP A 483 -12.14 3.85 43.12
C TRP A 483 -13.37 3.10 43.65
N LYS A 484 -13.43 1.77 43.56
CA LYS A 484 -14.51 0.96 44.16
C LYS A 484 -14.69 1.26 45.64
N ALA A 485 -13.60 1.31 46.41
CA ALA A 485 -13.60 1.64 47.83
C ALA A 485 -13.90 3.11 48.16
N ASN A 486 -13.84 4.03 47.19
CA ASN A 486 -14.10 5.46 47.37
C ASN A 486 -15.38 5.94 46.64
N ASN A 487 -16.14 5.04 46.01
CA ASN A 487 -17.24 5.37 45.10
C ASN A 487 -18.34 6.22 45.77
N GLU A 488 -18.60 6.01 47.06
CA GLU A 488 -19.56 6.78 47.87
C GLU A 488 -19.02 8.17 48.25
N ARG A 489 -17.71 8.31 48.40
CA ARG A 489 -17.06 9.56 48.85
C ARG A 489 -16.73 10.53 47.72
N TYR A 490 -16.57 10.02 46.51
CA TYR A 490 -16.27 10.79 45.30
C TYR A 490 -17.16 10.36 44.12
N PRO A 491 -18.50 10.46 44.24
CA PRO A 491 -19.44 9.82 43.32
C PRO A 491 -19.44 10.42 41.90
N MET A 492 -19.12 11.72 41.76
CA MET A 492 -19.07 12.36 40.45
C MET A 492 -17.75 12.05 39.75
N LEU A 493 -16.62 12.20 40.47
CA LEU A 493 -15.30 11.80 39.97
C LEU A 493 -15.23 10.31 39.64
N ALA A 494 -15.90 9.45 40.41
CA ALA A 494 -16.00 8.01 40.15
C ALA A 494 -16.68 7.71 38.79
N ARG A 495 -17.77 8.40 38.45
CA ARG A 495 -18.45 8.25 37.14
C ARG A 495 -17.56 8.72 35.99
N LEU A 496 -16.85 9.83 36.18
CA LEU A 496 -15.88 10.34 35.21
C LEU A 496 -14.70 9.36 35.07
N ALA A 497 -14.19 8.79 36.16
CA ALA A 497 -13.12 7.80 36.17
C ALA A 497 -13.51 6.50 35.46
N LYS A 498 -14.71 5.95 35.67
CA LYS A 498 -15.23 4.81 34.87
C LYS A 498 -15.21 5.09 33.38
N SER A 499 -15.47 6.35 32.99
CA SER A 499 -15.58 6.77 31.59
C SER A 499 -14.20 6.94 30.93
N TYR A 500 -13.24 7.61 31.57
CA TYR A 500 -11.91 7.83 30.99
C TYR A 500 -10.93 6.67 31.20
N LEU A 501 -10.98 5.96 32.33
CA LEU A 501 -10.03 4.87 32.63
C LEU A 501 -10.32 3.57 31.85
N CYS A 502 -11.44 3.50 31.12
CA CYS A 502 -11.78 2.34 30.28
C CYS A 502 -11.02 2.32 28.94
N ILE A 503 -10.48 3.47 28.50
CA ILE A 503 -9.84 3.62 27.20
C ILE A 503 -8.48 2.89 27.18
N PRO A 504 -8.23 1.95 26.24
CA PRO A 504 -6.91 1.36 26.08
C PRO A 504 -5.87 2.37 25.55
N ALA A 505 -4.61 2.24 25.96
CA ALA A 505 -3.52 3.02 25.36
C ALA A 505 -3.04 2.48 23.99
N THR A 506 -3.55 1.34 23.54
CA THR A 506 -3.07 0.60 22.36
C THR A 506 -4.22 -0.04 21.57
N SER A 507 -4.09 -0.11 20.24
CA SER A 507 -4.97 -0.88 19.34
C SER A 507 -4.71 -2.40 19.38
N THR A 508 -3.78 -2.85 20.22
CA THR A 508 -3.42 -4.27 20.42
C THR A 508 -4.59 -5.22 20.74
N PRO A 509 -5.75 -4.80 21.31
CA PRO A 509 -6.93 -5.66 21.35
C PRO A 509 -7.41 -6.10 19.95
N SER A 510 -7.46 -5.18 19.00
CA SER A 510 -7.78 -5.46 17.59
C SER A 510 -6.64 -6.20 16.86
N GLU A 511 -5.36 -5.91 17.15
CA GLU A 511 -4.25 -6.72 16.63
C GLU A 511 -4.37 -8.21 17.06
N ARG A 512 -4.78 -8.46 18.32
CA ARG A 512 -5.03 -9.83 18.83
C ARG A 512 -6.24 -10.47 18.15
N LEU A 513 -7.29 -9.71 17.86
CA LEU A 513 -8.45 -10.17 17.10
C LEU A 513 -8.03 -10.71 15.72
N PHE A 514 -7.25 -9.94 14.96
CA PHE A 514 -6.69 -10.36 13.67
C PHE A 514 -5.70 -11.51 13.75
N SER A 515 -5.11 -11.73 14.92
CA SER A 515 -4.23 -12.87 15.14
C SER A 515 -5.01 -14.18 15.24
N GLU A 516 -6.13 -14.17 15.97
CA GLU A 516 -7.06 -15.30 16.09
C GLU A 516 -7.83 -15.51 14.77
N ALA A 517 -8.37 -14.45 14.16
CA ALA A 517 -8.98 -14.49 12.83
C ALA A 517 -7.98 -14.95 11.75
N GLY A 518 -6.71 -14.58 11.88
CA GLY A 518 -5.63 -15.05 11.01
C GLY A 518 -5.40 -16.57 11.09
N ASN A 519 -5.73 -17.22 12.20
CA ASN A 519 -5.74 -18.68 12.27
C ASN A 519 -6.90 -19.27 11.46
N ILE A 520 -8.05 -18.58 11.38
CA ILE A 520 -9.18 -18.93 10.49
C ILE A 520 -8.78 -18.69 9.02
N ALA A 521 -8.52 -17.44 8.63
CA ALA A 521 -8.14 -17.00 7.29
C ALA A 521 -6.69 -17.41 6.94
N SER A 522 -6.52 -18.71 6.66
CA SER A 522 -5.26 -19.34 6.25
C SER A 522 -5.44 -20.15 4.97
N LYS A 523 -4.35 -20.39 4.21
CA LYS A 523 -4.41 -21.04 2.88
C LYS A 523 -4.96 -22.47 2.87
N LYS A 524 -5.18 -23.10 4.04
CA LYS A 524 -5.86 -24.42 4.18
C LYS A 524 -7.34 -24.31 4.60
N ARG A 525 -7.86 -23.09 4.76
CA ARG A 525 -9.17 -22.78 5.36
C ARG A 525 -9.93 -21.67 4.60
N ALA A 526 -9.44 -21.23 3.44
CA ALA A 526 -10.05 -20.23 2.57
C ALA A 526 -11.30 -20.74 1.81
N SER A 527 -12.13 -21.53 2.50
CA SER A 527 -13.40 -22.11 2.04
C SER A 527 -14.54 -21.84 3.03
N LEU A 528 -14.30 -20.98 4.02
CA LEU A 528 -15.32 -20.37 4.87
C LEU A 528 -15.77 -19.05 4.20
N SER A 529 -17.05 -18.68 4.36
CA SER A 529 -17.51 -17.35 3.93
C SER A 529 -16.92 -16.26 4.83
N GLN A 530 -16.91 -15.03 4.33
CA GLN A 530 -16.47 -13.84 5.06
C GLN A 530 -17.26 -13.69 6.38
N GLU A 531 -18.57 -13.92 6.34
CA GLU A 531 -19.46 -13.94 7.50
C GLU A 531 -19.08 -15.02 8.51
N HIS A 532 -18.77 -16.25 8.05
CA HIS A 532 -18.36 -17.34 8.94
C HIS A 532 -16.99 -17.09 9.59
N VAL A 533 -16.13 -16.25 8.99
CA VAL A 533 -14.89 -15.76 9.63
C VAL A 533 -15.21 -14.77 10.76
N ASP A 534 -16.10 -13.78 10.54
CA ASP A 534 -16.57 -12.89 11.60
C ASP A 534 -17.22 -13.69 12.74
N MET A 535 -18.16 -14.58 12.42
CA MET A 535 -18.90 -15.37 13.42
C MET A 535 -17.99 -16.22 14.30
N LEU A 536 -17.05 -16.97 13.71
CA LEU A 536 -16.09 -17.78 14.47
C LEU A 536 -15.17 -16.91 15.34
N THR A 537 -14.71 -15.77 14.84
CA THR A 537 -13.82 -14.88 15.60
C THR A 537 -14.56 -14.23 16.77
N PHE A 538 -15.76 -13.70 16.52
CA PHE A 538 -16.66 -13.11 17.51
C PHE A 538 -16.97 -14.10 18.64
N LEU A 539 -17.39 -15.32 18.29
CA LEU A 539 -17.67 -16.39 19.25
C LEU A 539 -16.43 -16.74 20.09
N HIS A 540 -15.28 -16.94 19.43
CA HIS A 540 -14.04 -17.30 20.10
C HIS A 540 -13.56 -16.23 21.10
N CYS A 541 -13.62 -14.95 20.70
CA CYS A 541 -13.19 -13.84 21.55
C CYS A 541 -14.16 -13.61 22.72
N ASN A 542 -15.47 -13.61 22.47
CA ASN A 542 -16.47 -13.25 23.48
C ASN A 542 -16.76 -14.39 24.47
N ALA A 543 -16.62 -15.67 24.08
CA ALA A 543 -16.74 -16.81 24.98
C ALA A 543 -15.73 -16.75 26.16
N LYS A 544 -14.54 -16.16 25.97
CA LYS A 544 -13.54 -15.96 27.04
C LYS A 544 -13.95 -14.89 28.07
N CYS A 545 -14.94 -14.06 27.74
CA CYS A 545 -15.47 -13.01 28.61
C CYS A 545 -16.77 -13.45 29.31
N LEU A 546 -17.74 -13.98 28.56
CA LEU A 546 -19.07 -14.35 29.05
C LEU A 546 -19.05 -15.52 30.05
N ASN A 547 -18.22 -16.54 29.80
CA ASN A 547 -18.13 -17.74 30.67
C ASN A 547 -17.67 -17.48 32.12
N LYS A 548 -17.28 -16.25 32.48
CA LYS A 548 -16.96 -15.87 33.86
C LYS A 548 -18.20 -15.61 34.72
N GLY A 549 -19.35 -15.24 34.11
CA GLY A 549 -20.58 -14.99 34.85
C GLY A 549 -21.22 -16.27 35.40
N ASN A 550 -21.34 -17.30 34.55
CA ASN A 550 -22.08 -18.52 34.87
C ASN A 550 -21.39 -19.42 35.91
N ALA A 551 -20.11 -19.17 36.24
CA ALA A 551 -19.40 -19.85 37.31
C ALA A 551 -20.02 -19.63 38.71
N GLY A 552 -20.87 -18.60 38.89
CA GLY A 552 -21.54 -18.29 40.15
C GLY A 552 -22.88 -19.02 40.41
N GLN A 553 -23.44 -19.77 39.44
CA GLN A 553 -24.80 -20.33 39.57
C GLN A 553 -24.92 -21.86 39.49
N VAL A 554 -23.84 -22.61 39.25
CA VAL A 554 -23.87 -24.08 39.19
C VAL A 554 -23.11 -24.72 40.35
N GLN A 555 -23.60 -24.48 41.58
CA GLN A 555 -23.23 -25.31 42.74
C GLN A 555 -24.23 -25.17 43.90
N ASN A 556 -25.39 -25.82 43.79
CA ASN A 556 -26.28 -26.00 44.94
C ASN A 556 -27.11 -27.30 44.86
N GLU A 557 -26.42 -28.43 44.73
CA GLU A 557 -27.00 -29.74 45.03
C GLU A 557 -26.01 -30.58 45.85
N GLN A 558 -26.52 -31.40 46.77
CA GLN A 558 -25.77 -31.84 47.95
C GLN A 558 -25.15 -33.23 47.78
N VAL A 559 -23.84 -33.34 47.95
CA VAL A 559 -23.20 -34.57 48.45
C VAL A 559 -22.19 -34.20 49.52
N THR A 560 -22.43 -34.66 50.75
CA THR A 560 -21.53 -34.51 51.91
C THR A 560 -21.16 -35.93 52.44
N PRO A 561 -20.32 -36.12 53.47
CA PRO A 561 -18.96 -36.56 53.18
C PRO A 561 -18.48 -37.82 53.94
N SER A 562 -17.36 -38.37 53.48
CA SER A 562 -16.42 -39.14 54.30
C SER A 562 -15.00 -38.66 53.96
N GLY A 563 -14.03 -38.53 54.86
CA GLY A 563 -13.93 -39.00 56.26
C GLY A 563 -12.68 -39.88 56.41
N ARG A 564 -11.79 -39.72 57.39
CA ARG A 564 -11.77 -38.81 58.55
C ARG A 564 -10.32 -38.70 59.09
N GLN A 565 -10.00 -37.56 59.73
CA GLN A 565 -8.92 -37.28 60.71
C GLN A 565 -7.81 -38.33 60.97
N GLN A 566 -6.54 -37.87 61.06
CA GLN A 566 -5.83 -37.74 62.36
C GLN A 566 -4.49 -36.97 62.22
N ALA A 567 -3.86 -36.64 63.36
CA ALA A 567 -2.69 -35.75 63.42
C ALA A 567 -1.67 -36.15 64.51
N SER A 568 -0.42 -35.70 64.31
CA SER A 568 0.63 -35.40 65.32
C SER A 568 1.04 -36.45 66.38
N GLN A 569 2.30 -36.89 66.29
CA GLN A 569 3.35 -36.93 67.36
C GLN A 569 4.66 -37.50 66.73
N LEU A 570 5.93 -37.11 66.96
CA LEU A 570 6.74 -36.36 67.95
C LEU A 570 7.66 -37.21 68.85
N GLN A 571 8.94 -36.78 68.96
CA GLN A 571 10.04 -37.25 69.85
C GLN A 571 10.62 -38.65 69.50
N GLY A 572 11.92 -38.97 69.65
CA GLY A 572 13.16 -38.25 70.08
C GLY A 572 14.41 -39.14 69.77
N GLN A 573 15.67 -38.92 70.19
CA GLN A 573 16.37 -37.80 70.87
C GLN A 573 17.93 -37.95 70.67
N ALA A 574 18.76 -37.74 71.71
CA ALA A 574 20.23 -38.03 71.84
C ALA A 574 21.25 -37.34 70.86
N THR A 575 22.00 -36.26 71.15
CA THR A 575 23.04 -35.90 72.19
C THR A 575 24.50 -36.22 71.80
N SER A 576 25.53 -35.36 72.02
CA SER A 576 25.58 -33.92 72.39
C SER A 576 27.02 -33.32 72.45
N GLY A 577 27.19 -32.04 72.04
CA GLY A 577 28.35 -31.15 72.35
C GLY A 577 29.59 -31.33 71.47
N ASN A 578 30.48 -30.35 71.20
CA ASN A 578 30.63 -28.89 71.44
C ASN A 578 31.77 -28.41 70.47
N ARG A 579 32.11 -27.16 70.11
CA ARG A 579 31.77 -25.72 70.30
C ARG A 579 32.56 -24.96 69.17
N VAL A 580 32.35 -23.73 68.69
CA VAL A 580 31.31 -22.65 68.73
C VAL A 580 31.67 -21.63 67.59
N GLN A 581 30.83 -20.61 67.30
CA GLN A 581 31.02 -19.53 66.26
C GLN A 581 30.99 -19.97 64.77
N SER A 582 30.63 -19.12 63.78
CA SER A 582 29.44 -18.25 63.61
C SER A 582 29.41 -17.56 62.21
N ALA A 583 28.41 -17.84 61.35
CA ALA A 583 27.98 -16.96 60.24
C ALA A 583 26.65 -17.45 59.59
N ILE A 584 25.75 -16.53 59.22
CA ILE A 584 24.36 -16.80 58.81
C ILE A 584 24.22 -17.15 57.30
N ARG A 585 23.28 -18.03 56.95
CA ARG A 585 22.83 -18.28 55.55
C ARG A 585 21.31 -18.59 55.50
N PRO A 586 20.49 -17.93 54.66
CA PRO A 586 19.04 -18.11 54.62
C PRO A 586 18.57 -19.32 53.78
N GLN A 587 17.29 -19.71 53.94
CA GLN A 587 16.68 -20.91 53.35
C GLN A 587 15.87 -20.66 52.06
N ARG A 588 15.48 -21.77 51.40
CA ARG A 588 14.70 -21.85 50.15
C ARG A 588 13.21 -21.54 50.35
N THR A 589 12.59 -20.91 49.36
CA THR A 589 11.14 -20.98 49.09
C THR A 589 10.80 -22.12 48.11
N LEU A 590 9.53 -22.50 48.02
CA LEU A 590 9.04 -23.66 47.26
C LEU A 590 8.99 -23.43 45.75
N SER A 591 9.20 -24.51 44.99
CA SER A 591 9.26 -24.51 43.52
C SER A 591 7.88 -24.57 42.87
N VAL A 592 7.56 -23.57 42.04
CA VAL A 592 6.48 -23.65 41.04
C VAL A 592 6.98 -24.44 39.82
N ALA A 593 6.09 -25.17 39.15
CA ALA A 593 6.43 -26.05 38.03
C ALA A 593 7.06 -25.30 36.83
N SER A 594 8.01 -25.97 36.18
CA SER A 594 8.80 -25.46 35.05
C SER A 594 8.05 -25.50 33.72
N GLY A 595 8.28 -24.50 32.85
CA GLY A 595 8.21 -24.70 31.40
C GLY A 595 7.12 -23.98 30.58
N ASN A 596 6.82 -22.71 30.82
CA ASN A 596 6.27 -21.87 29.74
C ASN A 596 7.44 -21.37 28.87
N SER A 597 7.43 -21.62 27.54
CA SER A 597 8.45 -21.03 26.65
C SER A 597 8.25 -19.52 26.52
N MET A 598 9.34 -18.77 26.32
CA MET A 598 9.26 -17.37 25.86
C MET A 598 8.42 -17.24 24.58
N ASP A 599 8.45 -18.23 23.67
CA ASP A 599 7.64 -18.22 22.45
C ASP A 599 6.13 -18.26 22.75
N GLN A 600 5.71 -18.92 23.83
CA GLN A 600 4.31 -18.92 24.27
C GLN A 600 3.92 -17.58 24.92
N SER A 601 4.85 -16.89 25.58
CA SER A 601 4.61 -15.53 26.09
C SER A 601 4.52 -14.51 24.95
N MET A 602 5.39 -14.63 23.94
CA MET A 602 5.36 -13.87 22.69
C MET A 602 4.03 -14.04 21.97
N ALA A 603 3.60 -15.29 21.74
CA ALA A 603 2.34 -15.61 21.10
C ALA A 603 1.12 -15.11 21.88
N ARG A 604 1.14 -15.14 23.23
CA ARG A 604 0.05 -14.59 24.05
C ARG A 604 0.00 -13.06 24.06
N ALA A 605 1.15 -12.38 23.90
CA ALA A 605 1.20 -10.92 23.85
C ALA A 605 0.75 -10.38 22.49
N PHE A 606 1.28 -10.95 21.40
CA PHE A 606 1.05 -10.51 20.02
C PHE A 606 1.06 -11.73 19.06
N PRO A 607 -0.07 -12.43 18.84
CA PRO A 607 -0.06 -13.67 18.05
C PRO A 607 0.10 -13.46 16.52
N GLY A 608 -0.19 -12.26 16.01
CA GLY A 608 0.02 -11.82 14.61
C GLY A 608 1.49 -11.63 14.20
N LEU A 609 2.41 -12.15 15.01
CA LEU A 609 3.86 -12.21 14.76
C LEU A 609 4.24 -13.42 13.90
N PHE A 610 3.46 -14.51 13.92
CA PHE A 610 3.93 -15.83 13.45
C PHE A 610 3.61 -16.17 11.97
N LYS A 611 3.05 -15.23 11.21
CA LYS A 611 2.93 -15.33 9.74
C LYS A 611 4.00 -14.49 9.06
N ALA A 612 4.98 -15.14 8.43
CA ALA A 612 5.98 -14.45 7.61
C ALA A 612 5.32 -13.84 6.35
N ARG A 613 5.35 -12.51 6.21
CA ARG A 613 5.32 -11.88 4.88
C ARG A 613 6.58 -12.35 4.14
N LYS A 614 6.42 -13.05 3.01
CA LYS A 614 7.54 -13.35 2.12
C LYS A 614 7.99 -12.07 1.43
N GLY A 615 9.05 -11.45 1.96
CA GLY A 615 9.88 -10.55 1.17
C GLY A 615 10.65 -11.31 0.08
N PHE A 616 11.25 -10.57 -0.84
CA PHE A 616 12.09 -11.08 -1.92
C PHE A 616 13.25 -11.97 -1.41
N THR A 617 13.72 -12.87 -2.26
CA THR A 617 14.91 -13.68 -2.01
C THR A 617 16.16 -12.79 -1.85
N PRO A 618 16.93 -12.90 -0.76
CA PRO A 618 18.13 -12.09 -0.58
C PRO A 618 19.23 -12.49 -1.56
N ALA A 619 19.76 -11.52 -2.30
CA ALA A 619 20.82 -11.74 -3.29
C ALA A 619 22.13 -12.24 -2.65
N SER A 620 22.86 -13.08 -3.40
CA SER A 620 24.18 -13.56 -3.00
C SER A 620 25.21 -12.43 -3.00
N LYS A 621 26.10 -12.39 -1.99
CA LYS A 621 27.17 -11.39 -1.88
C LYS A 621 28.16 -11.55 -3.05
N LYS A 622 28.11 -10.62 -4.02
CA LYS A 622 29.12 -10.52 -5.11
C LYS A 622 30.51 -10.19 -4.55
N ARG A 623 31.53 -10.56 -5.32
CA ARG A 623 32.93 -10.08 -5.16
C ARG A 623 33.03 -8.64 -5.70
N PRO A 624 34.08 -7.86 -5.38
CA PRO A 624 34.30 -6.55 -6.01
C PRO A 624 34.29 -6.69 -7.53
N ALA A 625 33.45 -5.91 -8.19
CA ALA A 625 33.17 -6.04 -9.61
C ALA A 625 34.34 -5.58 -10.49
N LYS A 626 34.47 -6.23 -11.65
CA LYS A 626 35.55 -5.95 -12.60
C LYS A 626 35.06 -4.98 -13.67
N SER A 627 35.64 -3.78 -13.71
CA SER A 627 35.36 -2.82 -14.78
C SER A 627 35.98 -3.28 -16.11
N THR A 628 35.24 -3.16 -17.20
CA THR A 628 35.66 -3.51 -18.56
C THR A 628 35.27 -2.38 -19.53
N PRO A 629 36.23 -1.82 -20.32
CA PRO A 629 35.92 -0.82 -21.32
C PRO A 629 35.22 -1.45 -22.54
N ILE A 630 34.09 -0.86 -22.95
CA ILE A 630 33.32 -1.23 -24.15
C ILE A 630 33.24 -0.01 -25.07
N GLN A 631 33.31 -0.23 -26.39
CA GLN A 631 33.08 0.85 -27.35
C GLN A 631 31.61 0.93 -27.75
N PHE A 632 31.09 2.15 -27.81
CA PHE A 632 29.76 2.47 -28.30
C PHE A 632 29.86 3.48 -29.45
N LEU A 633 28.93 3.39 -30.40
CA LEU A 633 28.70 4.41 -31.43
C LEU A 633 27.20 4.69 -31.50
N LEU A 634 26.80 5.94 -31.35
CA LEU A 634 25.43 6.37 -31.59
C LEU A 634 25.25 6.72 -33.08
N VAL A 635 24.20 6.20 -33.71
CA VAL A 635 23.84 6.54 -35.09
C VAL A 635 22.54 7.31 -35.12
N ASN A 636 22.36 8.13 -36.15
CA ASN A 636 21.27 9.10 -36.20
C ASN A 636 19.91 8.53 -36.65
N LYS A 637 19.88 7.31 -37.18
CA LYS A 637 18.67 6.61 -37.64
C LYS A 637 18.93 5.10 -37.70
N SER A 638 17.88 4.31 -37.95
CA SER A 638 18.03 2.87 -38.17
C SER A 638 18.89 2.56 -39.41
N LEU A 639 19.75 1.54 -39.30
CA LEU A 639 20.73 1.11 -40.31
C LEU A 639 20.89 -0.42 -40.27
N GLU A 640 20.74 -1.10 -41.40
CA GLU A 640 20.97 -2.56 -41.49
C GLU A 640 22.45 -2.97 -41.37
N ARG A 641 23.37 -2.02 -41.62
CA ARG A 641 24.80 -2.24 -41.76
C ARG A 641 25.60 -1.13 -41.08
N THR A 642 26.83 -1.43 -40.67
CA THR A 642 27.73 -0.45 -40.04
C THR A 642 27.90 0.81 -40.91
N PRO A 643 28.02 2.02 -40.34
CA PRO A 643 28.21 3.24 -41.15
C PRO A 643 29.50 3.20 -41.99
N LYS A 644 29.59 4.02 -43.03
CA LYS A 644 30.84 4.23 -43.78
C LYS A 644 31.74 5.22 -43.03
N ALA A 645 33.01 5.31 -43.41
CA ALA A 645 33.97 6.23 -42.78
C ALA A 645 33.58 7.73 -42.93
N SER A 646 32.92 8.09 -44.04
CA SER A 646 32.27 9.40 -44.24
C SER A 646 31.21 9.69 -43.17
N ASP A 647 30.43 8.67 -42.85
CA ASP A 647 29.24 8.75 -42.01
C ASP A 647 29.65 8.78 -40.54
N GLU A 648 30.65 7.97 -40.15
CA GLU A 648 31.24 8.02 -38.80
C GLU A 648 31.89 9.39 -38.51
N LEU A 649 32.43 10.09 -39.52
CA LEU A 649 32.96 11.43 -39.38
C LEU A 649 31.85 12.49 -39.20
N MET A 650 30.77 12.43 -39.97
CA MET A 650 29.61 13.31 -39.80
C MET A 650 28.95 13.09 -38.42
N LEU A 651 28.75 11.84 -38.01
CA LEU A 651 28.27 11.49 -36.67
C LEU A 651 29.21 12.02 -35.58
N LEU A 652 30.53 11.98 -35.78
CA LEU A 652 31.49 12.55 -34.82
C LEU A 652 31.40 14.07 -34.71
N GLN A 653 31.21 14.79 -35.83
CA GLN A 653 30.99 16.24 -35.85
C GLN A 653 29.65 16.64 -35.20
N ALA A 654 28.64 15.77 -35.24
CA ALA A 654 27.34 15.96 -34.60
C ALA A 654 27.29 15.57 -33.11
N GLY A 655 28.41 15.11 -32.52
CA GLY A 655 28.49 14.61 -31.13
C GLY A 655 28.18 13.11 -30.94
N LEU A 656 27.66 12.44 -31.96
CA LEU A 656 27.17 11.04 -31.94
C LEU A 656 28.29 9.98 -32.13
N GLY A 657 29.48 10.41 -32.57
CA GLY A 657 30.61 9.52 -32.92
C GLY A 657 31.12 8.60 -31.80
N ARG A 658 32.01 7.67 -32.15
CA ARG A 658 32.39 6.56 -31.25
C ARG A 658 32.98 7.04 -29.91
N ARG A 659 32.61 6.38 -28.82
CA ARG A 659 33.08 6.61 -27.44
C ARG A 659 33.49 5.28 -26.80
N THR A 660 34.30 5.34 -25.73
CA THR A 660 34.66 4.16 -24.92
C THR A 660 34.17 4.40 -23.50
N ILE A 661 33.37 3.47 -22.98
CA ILE A 661 32.68 3.57 -21.68
C ILE A 661 33.12 2.38 -20.81
N ALA A 662 33.40 2.64 -19.53
CA ALA A 662 33.82 1.62 -18.57
C ALA A 662 32.58 1.02 -17.86
N ILE A 663 32.22 -0.22 -18.19
CA ILE A 663 31.06 -0.92 -17.64
C ILE A 663 31.51 -1.87 -16.53
N LEU A 664 30.77 -1.94 -15.41
CA LEU A 664 30.98 -2.91 -14.34
C LEU A 664 30.14 -4.18 -14.60
N GLU A 665 30.64 -5.34 -14.16
CA GLU A 665 29.91 -6.62 -14.27
C GLU A 665 28.57 -6.65 -13.51
N ASP A 666 28.32 -5.70 -12.61
CA ASP A 666 27.13 -5.60 -11.78
C ASP A 666 26.23 -4.39 -12.06
N ASN A 667 26.54 -3.53 -13.04
CA ASN A 667 25.62 -2.45 -13.44
C ASN A 667 24.27 -3.00 -13.94
N ASP A 668 23.19 -2.35 -13.53
CA ASP A 668 21.84 -2.59 -14.04
C ASP A 668 21.52 -1.70 -15.28
N HIS A 669 20.31 -1.88 -15.82
CA HIS A 669 19.87 -1.15 -17.00
C HIS A 669 19.71 0.36 -16.78
N SER A 670 19.37 0.81 -15.57
CA SER A 670 19.24 2.22 -15.21
C SER A 670 20.62 2.89 -15.15
N GLU A 671 21.57 2.25 -14.46
CA GLU A 671 22.95 2.72 -14.40
C GLU A 671 23.61 2.77 -15.78
N ILE A 672 23.38 1.76 -16.64
CA ILE A 672 23.88 1.74 -18.02
C ILE A 672 23.23 2.84 -18.87
N SER A 673 21.90 3.00 -18.80
CA SER A 673 21.20 4.05 -19.56
C SER A 673 21.64 5.46 -19.15
N LYS A 674 21.81 5.70 -17.84
CA LYS A 674 22.38 6.95 -17.32
C LYS A 674 23.80 7.19 -17.84
N LEU A 675 24.66 6.16 -17.83
CA LEU A 675 26.05 6.28 -18.29
C LEU A 675 26.16 6.52 -19.81
N LEU A 676 25.19 6.03 -20.58
CA LEU A 676 25.05 6.33 -22.01
C LEU A 676 24.56 7.77 -22.25
N LEU A 677 23.53 8.23 -21.53
CA LEU A 677 23.06 9.63 -21.55
C LEU A 677 24.17 10.62 -21.16
N GLU A 678 24.93 10.31 -20.10
CA GLU A 678 26.10 11.07 -19.66
C GLU A 678 27.26 11.10 -20.67
N THR A 679 27.24 10.22 -21.67
CA THR A 679 28.24 10.13 -22.75
C THR A 679 27.72 10.72 -24.06
N TYR A 680 26.40 10.70 -24.27
CA TYR A 680 25.68 11.15 -25.46
C TYR A 680 24.44 11.97 -25.07
N PRO A 681 24.59 13.27 -24.73
CA PRO A 681 23.46 14.15 -24.38
C PRO A 681 22.30 14.12 -25.38
N LYS A 682 22.57 14.05 -26.68
CA LYS A 682 21.53 13.91 -27.73
C LYS A 682 20.64 12.65 -27.61
N MET A 683 20.93 11.68 -26.73
CA MET A 683 20.02 10.56 -26.42
C MET A 683 18.84 10.97 -25.51
N GLU A 684 18.88 12.14 -24.88
CA GLU A 684 17.79 12.67 -24.05
C GLU A 684 16.50 12.83 -24.88
N LEU A 685 16.64 13.24 -26.15
CA LEU A 685 15.58 13.35 -27.18
C LEU A 685 14.99 12.00 -27.67
N LEU A 686 15.41 10.88 -27.08
CA LEU A 686 14.93 9.54 -27.45
C LEU A 686 14.05 8.89 -26.37
N GLU A 687 13.96 9.45 -25.16
CA GLU A 687 13.06 8.98 -24.08
C GLU A 687 13.13 7.46 -23.75
N GLY A 688 14.25 6.80 -24.09
CA GLY A 688 14.44 5.35 -23.93
C GLY A 688 14.18 4.51 -25.18
N ALA A 689 13.63 5.08 -26.26
CA ALA A 689 13.32 4.42 -27.54
C ALA A 689 14.57 4.13 -28.41
N TRP A 690 15.54 3.40 -27.87
CA TRP A 690 16.76 2.96 -28.55
C TRP A 690 17.12 1.50 -28.24
N MET A 691 17.78 0.83 -29.19
CA MET A 691 18.31 -0.52 -29.00
C MET A 691 19.80 -0.62 -29.32
N LEU A 692 20.45 -1.64 -28.74
CA LEU A 692 21.84 -1.97 -29.02
C LEU A 692 21.94 -2.98 -30.15
N TYR A 693 22.94 -2.81 -31.00
CA TYR A 693 23.23 -3.68 -32.14
C TYR A 693 24.71 -4.06 -32.15
N LYS A 694 25.02 -5.23 -32.70
CA LYS A 694 26.38 -5.74 -32.85
C LYS A 694 26.66 -6.12 -34.31
N ALA A 695 27.82 -5.71 -34.80
CA ALA A 695 28.29 -6.06 -36.14
C ALA A 695 28.74 -7.53 -36.19
N VAL A 696 28.28 -8.27 -37.21
CA VAL A 696 28.63 -9.69 -37.43
C VAL A 696 29.34 -9.85 -38.78
N GLY A 697 30.43 -10.64 -38.80
CA GLY A 697 31.22 -10.92 -40.00
C GLY A 697 32.61 -10.27 -40.04
N GLY A 698 33.30 -10.48 -41.16
CA GLY A 698 34.68 -10.04 -41.43
C GLY A 698 34.82 -8.54 -41.78
N SER A 699 35.90 -8.18 -42.45
CA SER A 699 36.22 -6.79 -42.82
C SER A 699 35.22 -6.18 -43.82
N GLY A 700 35.11 -4.85 -43.80
CA GLY A 700 34.17 -4.09 -44.63
C GLY A 700 32.88 -3.71 -43.91
N GLN A 701 31.85 -3.37 -44.69
CA GLN A 701 30.56 -2.89 -44.15
C GLN A 701 29.69 -4.07 -43.68
N ARG A 702 29.74 -4.37 -42.37
CA ARG A 702 29.13 -5.57 -41.76
C ARG A 702 27.63 -5.39 -41.53
N LYS A 703 26.86 -6.49 -41.52
CA LYS A 703 25.46 -6.47 -41.07
C LYS A 703 25.40 -6.23 -39.55
N LEU A 704 24.44 -5.41 -39.14
CA LEU A 704 24.11 -5.18 -37.73
C LEU A 704 22.99 -6.15 -37.33
N ASN A 705 23.21 -6.90 -36.26
CA ASN A 705 22.19 -7.72 -35.62
C ASN A 705 21.79 -7.06 -34.29
N VAL A 706 20.50 -7.10 -33.96
CA VAL A 706 19.97 -6.65 -32.66
C VAL A 706 20.65 -7.43 -31.54
N VAL A 707 21.07 -6.72 -30.50
CA VAL A 707 21.36 -7.27 -29.18
C VAL A 707 20.10 -7.04 -28.36
N ALA A 708 19.28 -8.09 -28.19
CA ALA A 708 18.07 -7.97 -27.40
C ALA A 708 18.42 -7.76 -25.91
N PRO A 709 17.65 -6.96 -25.15
CA PRO A 709 17.77 -6.94 -23.69
C PRO A 709 17.38 -8.30 -23.08
N GLU A 710 17.83 -8.54 -21.85
CA GLU A 710 17.32 -9.63 -21.00
C GLU A 710 16.09 -9.12 -20.22
N GLY A 711 15.43 -9.97 -19.41
CA GLY A 711 14.20 -9.59 -18.70
C GLY A 711 14.33 -8.40 -17.74
N ASP A 712 15.54 -8.16 -17.22
CA ASP A 712 15.89 -7.00 -16.39
C ASP A 712 16.55 -5.86 -17.21
N GLY A 713 16.36 -5.84 -18.53
CA GLY A 713 16.98 -4.89 -19.47
C GLY A 713 18.40 -5.28 -19.90
N TYR A 714 19.23 -4.28 -20.21
CA TYR A 714 20.65 -4.50 -20.50
C TYR A 714 21.48 -4.54 -19.20
N THR A 715 22.00 -5.71 -18.81
CA THR A 715 22.89 -5.83 -17.65
C THR A 715 24.37 -5.70 -18.03
N GLY A 716 25.21 -5.20 -17.11
CA GLY A 716 26.64 -5.03 -17.34
C GLY A 716 27.37 -6.34 -17.69
N SER A 717 27.04 -7.42 -16.99
CA SER A 717 27.57 -8.77 -17.31
C SER A 717 27.20 -9.23 -18.73
N TYR A 718 25.97 -8.95 -19.18
CA TYR A 718 25.49 -9.30 -20.50
C TYR A 718 26.18 -8.47 -21.60
N LEU A 719 26.32 -7.16 -21.39
CA LEU A 719 27.03 -6.29 -22.35
C LEU A 719 28.52 -6.62 -22.47
N ILE A 720 29.20 -6.93 -21.35
CA ILE A 720 30.62 -7.34 -21.36
C ILE A 720 30.80 -8.64 -22.15
N LYS A 721 29.94 -9.65 -21.89
CA LYS A 721 29.91 -10.93 -22.60
C LYS A 721 29.62 -10.73 -24.09
N THR A 722 28.67 -9.87 -24.44
CA THR A 722 28.23 -9.62 -25.81
C THR A 722 29.24 -8.77 -26.60
N ALA A 723 29.88 -7.78 -25.99
CA ALA A 723 30.93 -6.97 -26.64
C ALA A 723 32.24 -7.75 -26.85
N GLY A 724 32.54 -8.75 -26.03
CA GLY A 724 33.72 -9.61 -26.21
C GLY A 724 35.06 -8.88 -26.04
N GLY A 725 35.13 -7.92 -25.12
CA GLY A 725 36.36 -7.24 -24.69
C GLY A 725 37.01 -6.25 -25.67
N LYS A 726 36.68 -6.28 -26.96
CA LYS A 726 37.12 -5.30 -27.99
C LYS A 726 36.06 -4.95 -29.05
N GLY A 727 34.83 -5.46 -28.93
CA GLY A 727 33.75 -5.13 -29.85
C GLY A 727 33.20 -3.72 -29.64
N CYS A 728 32.72 -3.11 -30.72
CA CYS A 728 31.87 -1.93 -30.66
C CYS A 728 30.40 -2.35 -30.73
N LEU A 729 29.59 -1.82 -29.82
CA LEU A 729 28.14 -1.84 -29.90
C LEU A 729 27.64 -0.56 -30.58
N TYR A 730 26.50 -0.64 -31.24
CA TYR A 730 25.89 0.44 -32.00
C TYR A 730 24.55 0.77 -31.34
N ILE A 731 24.38 2.03 -30.91
CA ILE A 731 23.14 2.54 -30.32
C ILE A 731 22.31 3.10 -31.46
N MET A 732 21.10 2.57 -31.64
CA MET A 732 20.21 2.90 -32.75
C MET A 732 18.85 3.35 -32.21
N PRO A 733 18.34 4.54 -32.58
CA PRO A 733 16.99 4.93 -32.21
C PRO A 733 15.94 4.11 -32.97
N ILE A 734 14.80 3.86 -32.34
CA ILE A 734 13.73 3.00 -32.88
C ILE A 734 12.74 3.82 -33.71
N GLN A 735 12.38 5.03 -33.26
CA GLN A 735 11.33 5.87 -33.85
C GLN A 735 11.87 7.22 -34.36
N ASN A 736 12.61 7.96 -33.53
CA ASN A 736 13.08 9.32 -33.85
C ASN A 736 14.43 9.32 -34.58
N SER A 737 14.66 10.27 -35.49
CA SER A 737 15.98 10.51 -36.08
C SER A 737 16.71 11.65 -35.38
N LEU A 738 17.96 11.44 -34.97
CA LEU A 738 18.78 12.47 -34.33
C LEU A 738 19.35 13.47 -35.35
N ASP A 739 19.45 14.73 -34.92
CA ASP A 739 20.14 15.79 -35.66
C ASP A 739 21.63 15.46 -35.88
N VAL A 740 22.08 15.63 -37.12
CA VAL A 740 23.48 15.45 -37.57
C VAL A 740 24.20 16.76 -37.88
N SER A 741 23.63 17.91 -37.51
CA SER A 741 24.28 19.21 -37.66
C SER A 741 25.57 19.27 -36.86
N PRO A 742 26.66 19.85 -37.41
CA PRO A 742 27.95 19.90 -36.75
C PRO A 742 27.90 20.86 -35.55
N LEU A 743 28.28 20.37 -34.37
CA LEU A 743 28.27 21.14 -33.13
C LEU A 743 29.59 21.94 -32.97
N PRO A 744 29.58 23.14 -32.34
CA PRO A 744 30.80 23.86 -32.02
C PRO A 744 31.64 23.12 -30.98
N TYR A 745 32.97 23.27 -31.04
CA TYR A 745 33.93 22.50 -30.20
C TYR A 745 33.87 22.81 -28.68
N SER A 746 33.09 23.83 -28.31
CA SER A 746 32.72 24.19 -26.94
C SER A 746 31.55 23.40 -26.36
N SER A 747 30.76 22.68 -27.18
CA SER A 747 29.58 21.95 -26.71
C SER A 747 29.89 20.78 -25.76
N LYS A 748 28.90 20.47 -24.91
CA LYS A 748 28.93 19.47 -23.82
C LYS A 748 29.32 18.06 -24.30
N GLU A 749 28.91 17.69 -25.51
CA GLU A 749 29.22 16.44 -26.22
C GLU A 749 30.72 16.21 -26.47
N PHE A 750 31.53 17.28 -26.38
CA PHE A 750 32.97 17.29 -26.58
C PHE A 750 33.76 17.60 -25.30
N GLU A 751 33.10 17.87 -24.18
CA GLU A 751 33.74 18.23 -22.89
C GLU A 751 34.61 17.09 -22.35
N LYS A 752 34.05 15.86 -22.33
CA LYS A 752 34.73 14.64 -21.86
C LYS A 752 35.74 14.05 -22.88
N MET A 753 36.07 14.76 -23.97
CA MET A 753 37.01 14.30 -25.00
C MET A 753 38.43 14.88 -24.80
N PRO A 754 39.51 14.15 -25.16
CA PRO A 754 40.84 14.74 -25.26
C PRO A 754 40.86 15.87 -26.29
N LYS A 755 41.17 17.09 -25.85
CA LYS A 755 41.30 18.28 -26.72
C LYS A 755 42.76 18.59 -27.01
N ALA A 756 43.01 19.23 -28.15
CA ALA A 756 44.29 19.83 -28.51
C ALA A 756 44.05 21.16 -29.26
N THR A 757 44.97 22.10 -29.07
CA THR A 757 44.92 23.42 -29.69
C THR A 757 45.32 23.33 -31.17
N CYS A 758 44.52 23.90 -32.07
CA CYS A 758 44.87 23.97 -33.48
C CYS A 758 46.03 24.95 -33.72
N ALA A 759 47.08 24.49 -34.42
CA ALA A 759 48.26 25.30 -34.70
C ALA A 759 48.03 26.48 -35.67
N LYS A 760 46.91 26.49 -36.42
CA LYS A 760 46.57 27.55 -37.40
C LYS A 760 45.57 28.59 -36.88
N CYS A 761 44.56 28.16 -36.13
CA CYS A 761 43.48 29.04 -35.63
C CYS A 761 43.44 29.19 -34.09
N HIS A 762 44.39 28.57 -33.38
CA HIS A 762 44.56 28.61 -31.92
C HIS A 762 43.33 28.22 -31.07
N THR A 763 42.33 27.58 -31.69
CA THR A 763 41.12 27.09 -31.01
C THR A 763 41.37 25.67 -30.46
N ASP A 764 40.92 25.39 -29.24
CA ASP A 764 40.94 24.04 -28.66
C ASP A 764 39.78 23.18 -29.18
N MET A 765 40.09 21.98 -29.66
CA MET A 765 39.12 21.06 -30.25
C MET A 765 39.47 19.59 -30.01
N PRO A 766 38.51 18.64 -30.10
CA PRO A 766 38.79 17.21 -29.94
C PRO A 766 39.87 16.73 -30.92
N VAL A 767 40.83 15.95 -30.42
CA VAL A 767 41.99 15.46 -31.20
C VAL A 767 41.57 14.72 -32.48
N GLN A 768 40.45 13.99 -32.44
CA GLN A 768 39.91 13.24 -33.56
C GLN A 768 39.31 14.11 -34.67
N LEU A 769 38.97 15.38 -34.39
CA LEU A 769 38.42 16.33 -35.35
C LEU A 769 39.49 17.30 -35.91
N LEU A 770 40.59 17.50 -35.19
CA LEU A 770 41.67 18.42 -35.54
C LEU A 770 42.21 18.23 -36.96
N ALA A 771 42.42 16.98 -37.40
CA ALA A 771 42.95 16.70 -38.74
C ALA A 771 42.01 17.19 -39.86
N VAL A 772 40.71 17.02 -39.70
CA VAL A 772 39.68 17.43 -40.69
C VAL A 772 39.43 18.94 -40.63
N HIS A 773 39.54 19.54 -39.44
CA HIS A 773 39.50 20.99 -39.30
C HIS A 773 40.67 21.66 -40.04
N VAL A 774 41.90 21.16 -39.89
CA VAL A 774 43.07 21.69 -40.59
C VAL A 774 42.93 21.57 -42.11
N GLN A 775 42.42 20.44 -42.62
CA GLN A 775 42.12 20.27 -44.05
C GLN A 775 41.12 21.29 -44.59
N LYS A 776 39.98 21.48 -43.90
CA LYS A 776 39.00 22.51 -44.29
C LYS A 776 39.54 23.94 -44.19
N TRP A 777 40.53 24.19 -43.33
CA TRP A 777 41.18 25.50 -43.22
C TRP A 777 42.11 25.78 -44.41
N ASP A 778 42.81 24.75 -44.93
CA ASP A 778 43.59 24.87 -46.17
C ASP A 778 42.71 25.07 -47.42
N GLU A 779 41.52 24.45 -47.45
CA GLU A 779 40.50 24.72 -48.48
C GLU A 779 39.97 26.17 -48.40
N LEU A 780 39.80 26.72 -47.19
CA LEU A 780 39.32 28.08 -46.98
C LEU A 780 40.37 29.15 -47.31
N ASP A 781 41.64 28.93 -46.92
CA ASP A 781 42.76 29.82 -47.25
C ASP A 781 42.97 29.91 -48.79
N SER A 782 42.77 28.79 -49.48
CA SER A 782 42.76 28.72 -50.95
C SER A 782 41.64 29.55 -51.60
N LEU A 783 40.50 29.74 -50.93
CA LEU A 783 39.39 30.59 -51.39
C LEU A 783 39.58 32.08 -51.07
N MET A 784 40.28 32.40 -49.97
CA MET A 784 40.49 33.78 -49.51
C MET A 784 41.57 34.55 -50.30
N THR A 785 42.33 33.88 -51.17
CA THR A 785 43.42 34.48 -51.96
C THR A 785 43.00 34.97 -53.35
N SER A 786 41.79 34.67 -53.84
CA SER A 786 41.33 35.06 -55.19
C SER A 786 40.43 36.31 -55.22
N THR A 787 41.06 37.48 -55.18
CA THR A 787 40.62 38.79 -55.75
C THR A 787 39.25 39.37 -55.38
N SER A 788 39.27 40.62 -54.91
CA SER A 788 38.10 41.49 -54.69
C SER A 788 37.62 42.21 -55.95
N THR A 789 36.31 42.52 -56.02
CA THR A 789 35.78 43.89 -56.23
C THR A 789 34.26 43.95 -55.96
N CYS A 790 33.74 45.15 -55.63
CA CYS A 790 32.34 45.36 -55.25
C CYS A 790 31.42 45.66 -56.44
N SER A 791 30.15 45.25 -56.36
CA SER A 791 29.02 46.14 -56.68
C SER A 791 27.70 45.64 -56.05
N ALA A 792 26.63 46.44 -56.17
CA ALA A 792 25.41 46.36 -55.37
C ALA A 792 24.35 45.34 -55.85
N MET A 793 23.57 44.88 -54.86
CA MET A 793 22.14 44.49 -54.85
C MET A 793 21.46 44.03 -56.16
N MET A 794 20.91 42.81 -56.13
CA MET A 794 19.59 42.51 -56.68
C MET A 794 18.83 41.60 -55.71
N ASP A 795 17.64 42.01 -55.28
CA ASP A 795 16.75 41.18 -54.47
C ASP A 795 16.09 40.10 -55.34
N VAL A 796 16.35 38.83 -55.03
CA VAL A 796 15.67 37.70 -55.67
C VAL A 796 14.27 37.56 -55.05
N GLN A 797 13.25 37.79 -55.87
CA GLN A 797 11.85 37.55 -55.50
C GLN A 797 11.38 36.20 -56.05
N VAL A 798 10.64 35.47 -55.22
CA VAL A 798 10.09 34.14 -55.47
C VAL A 798 8.57 34.21 -55.33
N SER A 799 7.83 33.48 -56.16
CA SER A 799 6.36 33.41 -56.07
C SER A 799 5.90 32.44 -54.98
N CYS A 800 4.89 32.83 -54.21
CA CYS A 800 4.21 31.95 -53.28
C CYS A 800 3.34 30.94 -54.06
N PRO A 801 3.48 29.61 -53.83
CA PRO A 801 2.70 28.61 -54.57
C PRO A 801 1.20 28.58 -54.22
N VAL A 802 0.78 29.29 -53.16
CA VAL A 802 -0.63 29.33 -52.69
C VAL A 802 -1.38 30.56 -53.23
N CYS A 803 -0.75 31.74 -53.26
CA CYS A 803 -1.39 33.00 -53.73
C CYS A 803 -0.78 33.61 -55.01
N SER A 804 0.26 32.98 -55.58
CA SER A 804 0.99 33.43 -56.78
C SER A 804 1.63 34.84 -56.71
N SER A 805 1.65 35.48 -55.54
CA SER A 805 2.28 36.79 -55.34
C SER A 805 3.79 36.68 -55.07
N MET A 806 4.56 37.70 -55.45
CA MET A 806 6.03 37.73 -55.40
C MET A 806 6.54 38.30 -54.07
N TYR A 807 7.49 37.61 -53.42
CA TYR A 807 8.10 38.02 -52.16
C TYR A 807 9.61 37.79 -52.15
N PRO A 808 10.43 38.54 -51.37
CA PRO A 808 11.84 38.24 -51.18
C PRO A 808 12.05 36.84 -50.60
N GLU A 809 13.10 36.13 -51.04
CA GLU A 809 13.39 34.74 -50.66
C GLU A 809 13.35 34.49 -49.15
N HIS A 810 13.96 35.37 -48.33
CA HIS A 810 13.99 35.25 -46.87
C HIS A 810 12.63 35.48 -46.16
N PHE A 811 11.59 35.87 -46.90
CA PHE A 811 10.24 36.10 -46.39
C PHE A 811 9.24 35.02 -46.86
N ILE A 812 9.65 34.13 -47.78
CA ILE A 812 8.74 33.16 -48.41
C ILE A 812 8.29 32.08 -47.43
N GLU A 813 9.14 31.63 -46.51
CA GLU A 813 8.79 30.59 -45.52
C GLU A 813 7.74 31.10 -44.52
N VAL A 814 7.89 32.34 -44.03
CA VAL A 814 6.96 32.98 -43.09
C VAL A 814 5.62 33.31 -43.76
N HIS A 815 5.63 33.66 -45.05
CA HIS A 815 4.40 33.85 -45.80
C HIS A 815 3.73 32.51 -46.15
N ALA A 816 4.48 31.50 -46.58
CA ALA A 816 3.92 30.18 -46.92
C ALA A 816 3.23 29.50 -45.73
N SER A 817 3.75 29.67 -44.51
CA SER A 817 3.12 29.15 -43.29
C SER A 817 1.86 29.88 -42.85
N THR A 818 1.59 31.09 -43.39
CA THR A 818 0.44 31.93 -43.01
C THR A 818 -0.56 32.17 -44.16
N CYS A 819 -0.21 31.82 -45.39
CA CYS A 819 -1.05 32.01 -46.57
C CYS A 819 -2.26 31.07 -46.67
N GLY A 820 -2.27 29.96 -45.90
CA GLY A 820 -3.40 29.01 -45.88
C GLY A 820 -4.57 29.41 -44.96
N ASP A 821 -4.30 30.15 -43.88
CA ASP A 821 -5.23 30.30 -42.75
C ASP A 821 -5.99 31.64 -42.76
N ARG A 822 -6.85 31.87 -43.77
CA ARG A 822 -7.86 32.95 -43.74
C ARG A 822 -9.21 32.58 -44.38
N PHE A 823 -10.13 32.14 -43.50
CA PHE A 823 -11.59 32.31 -43.49
C PHE A 823 -12.38 32.57 -44.79
N GLU A 824 -13.26 31.61 -45.08
CA GLU A 824 -14.67 31.72 -45.51
C GLU A 824 -15.11 32.45 -46.81
N ASP A 825 -16.24 31.94 -47.33
CA ASP A 825 -17.06 32.39 -48.47
C ASP A 825 -16.49 32.47 -49.90
N ARG A 826 -16.62 31.33 -50.61
CA ARG A 826 -17.29 31.14 -51.92
C ARG A 826 -16.86 32.05 -53.11
N PRO A 827 -16.53 31.43 -54.26
CA PRO A 827 -17.63 30.98 -55.13
C PRO A 827 -17.47 29.60 -55.78
N ASN A 828 -18.59 29.07 -56.26
CA ASN A 828 -18.66 27.88 -57.11
C ASN A 828 -18.35 28.24 -58.58
N ILE A 829 -17.44 27.51 -59.24
CA ILE A 829 -17.28 27.43 -60.71
C ILE A 829 -16.55 26.12 -61.04
N ASP A 830 -17.14 25.32 -61.93
CA ASP A 830 -16.56 24.09 -62.49
C ASP A 830 -15.29 24.36 -63.33
N LEU A 831 -14.45 23.33 -63.45
CA LEU A 831 -13.80 23.01 -64.74
C LEU A 831 -13.34 21.54 -64.81
N ASP A 832 -14.12 20.73 -65.52
CA ASP A 832 -13.81 19.41 -66.11
C ASP A 832 -12.91 18.43 -65.33
N ARG A 833 -13.58 17.60 -64.51
CA ARG A 833 -13.47 16.14 -64.66
C ARG A 833 -14.84 15.52 -64.94
N THR A 834 -15.32 15.77 -66.16
CA THR A 834 -16.33 14.92 -66.79
C THR A 834 -15.85 13.46 -66.81
N GLU A 835 -16.75 12.53 -66.47
CA GLU A 835 -16.54 11.07 -66.41
C GLU A 835 -15.48 10.63 -65.36
N GLN A 836 -15.79 9.85 -64.31
CA GLN A 836 -16.79 8.77 -64.21
C GLN A 836 -17.46 8.71 -62.80
N GLU A 837 -18.42 9.59 -62.50
CA GLU A 837 -19.41 9.31 -61.45
C GLU A 837 -20.44 8.30 -61.95
N GLN A 838 -20.07 7.00 -62.02
CA GLN A 838 -21.02 6.00 -62.51
C GLN A 838 -20.82 4.56 -62.02
N ASP A 839 -20.11 4.30 -60.89
CA ASP A 839 -20.01 2.91 -60.44
C ASP A 839 -19.77 2.61 -58.93
N LYS A 840 -20.26 3.45 -58.00
CA LYS A 840 -20.41 3.01 -56.60
C LYS A 840 -21.45 1.88 -56.54
N PRO A 841 -21.09 0.65 -56.09
CA PRO A 841 -22.04 -0.45 -56.00
C PRO A 841 -23.06 -0.18 -54.88
N ASN A 842 -24.34 -0.35 -55.19
CA ASN A 842 -25.44 -0.12 -54.25
C ASN A 842 -25.79 -1.36 -53.42
N SER A 843 -25.12 -2.49 -53.67
CA SER A 843 -25.24 -3.73 -52.91
C SER A 843 -23.91 -4.46 -52.75
N LEU A 844 -23.77 -5.23 -51.66
CA LEU A 844 -22.60 -6.11 -51.45
C LEU A 844 -22.44 -7.14 -52.58
N THR A 845 -23.54 -7.55 -53.22
CA THR A 845 -23.56 -8.45 -54.37
C THR A 845 -22.83 -7.85 -55.58
N GLU A 846 -23.02 -6.56 -55.86
CA GLU A 846 -22.33 -5.85 -56.96
C GLU A 846 -20.82 -5.71 -56.70
N VAL A 847 -20.40 -5.54 -55.43
CA VAL A 847 -18.97 -5.54 -55.05
C VAL A 847 -18.33 -6.87 -55.45
N VAL A 848 -18.96 -8.00 -55.11
CA VAL A 848 -18.46 -9.34 -55.42
C VAL A 848 -18.44 -9.62 -56.92
N ILE A 849 -19.41 -9.11 -57.69
CA ILE A 849 -19.44 -9.24 -59.16
C ILE A 849 -18.24 -8.49 -59.78
N LYS A 850 -18.05 -7.21 -59.44
CA LYS A 850 -16.93 -6.39 -59.95
C LYS A 850 -15.56 -6.99 -59.59
N LEU A 851 -15.43 -7.57 -58.40
CA LEU A 851 -14.21 -8.26 -57.97
C LEU A 851 -13.90 -9.54 -58.78
N LYS A 852 -14.92 -10.22 -59.32
CA LYS A 852 -14.74 -11.36 -60.25
C LYS A 852 -14.39 -10.91 -61.65
N GLU A 853 -14.98 -9.81 -62.12
CA GLU A 853 -14.66 -9.20 -63.43
C GLU A 853 -13.23 -8.65 -63.48
N ALA A 854 -12.64 -8.32 -62.33
CA ALA A 854 -11.25 -7.87 -62.18
C ALA A 854 -10.19 -9.01 -62.23
N ILE A 855 -10.59 -10.26 -62.46
CA ILE A 855 -9.70 -11.44 -62.58
C ILE A 855 -9.30 -11.61 -64.05
N ASP A 856 -7.99 -11.72 -64.31
CA ASP A 856 -7.43 -11.96 -65.66
C ASP A 856 -7.43 -13.47 -65.98
N PRO A 857 -8.28 -13.95 -66.91
CA PRO A 857 -8.35 -15.37 -67.25
C PRO A 857 -7.12 -15.89 -68.02
N THR A 858 -6.23 -15.01 -68.50
CA THR A 858 -5.08 -15.41 -69.32
C THR A 858 -3.91 -15.97 -68.50
N THR A 859 -3.78 -15.60 -67.22
CA THR A 859 -2.64 -15.95 -66.35
C THR A 859 -2.99 -16.88 -65.19
N ILE A 860 -3.38 -18.13 -65.50
CA ILE A 860 -3.62 -19.18 -64.50
C ILE A 860 -2.44 -19.34 -63.53
N PHE A 861 -2.75 -19.33 -62.23
CA PHE A 861 -1.85 -19.62 -61.11
C PHE A 861 -2.14 -21.03 -60.59
N SER A 862 -1.22 -21.98 -60.76
CA SER A 862 -1.45 -23.39 -60.42
C SER A 862 -0.58 -23.90 -59.27
N LEU A 863 -1.19 -24.58 -58.30
CA LEU A 863 -0.55 -25.24 -57.16
C LEU A 863 -0.77 -26.75 -57.20
N CYS A 864 0.20 -27.54 -56.72
CA CYS A 864 0.20 -29.00 -56.83
C CYS A 864 0.60 -29.64 -55.49
N ILE A 865 -0.38 -30.03 -54.66
CA ILE A 865 -0.24 -30.20 -53.21
C ILE A 865 -0.57 -31.64 -52.78
N THR A 866 -0.07 -32.05 -51.61
CA THR A 866 -0.37 -33.34 -50.97
C THR A 866 -1.37 -33.15 -49.83
N ARG A 867 -2.40 -34.02 -49.74
CA ARG A 867 -3.45 -33.93 -48.71
C ARG A 867 -2.95 -34.02 -47.25
N GLU A 868 -1.77 -34.60 -47.04
CA GLU A 868 -1.17 -34.88 -45.72
C GLU A 868 -0.71 -33.65 -44.91
N ASP A 869 -0.48 -32.52 -45.58
CA ASP A 869 -0.01 -31.25 -44.96
C ASP A 869 -0.37 -30.09 -45.91
N MET A 870 -1.66 -29.81 -46.04
CA MET A 870 -2.14 -28.79 -46.99
C MET A 870 -1.64 -27.38 -46.62
N PHE A 871 -1.69 -27.03 -45.34
CA PHE A 871 -1.41 -25.68 -44.86
C PHE A 871 0.07 -25.30 -44.97
N SER A 872 0.98 -26.08 -44.38
CA SER A 872 2.40 -25.73 -44.33
C SER A 872 3.05 -25.81 -45.73
N ARG A 873 2.65 -26.81 -46.53
CA ARG A 873 3.08 -26.91 -47.94
C ARG A 873 2.40 -25.90 -48.83
N GLY A 874 1.12 -25.58 -48.62
CA GLY A 874 0.38 -24.57 -49.37
C GLY A 874 1.06 -23.21 -49.26
N LEU A 875 1.30 -22.74 -48.02
CA LEU A 875 2.02 -21.50 -47.74
C LEU A 875 3.44 -21.50 -48.36
N THR A 876 4.15 -22.63 -48.28
CA THR A 876 5.50 -22.79 -48.86
C THR A 876 5.49 -22.80 -50.39
N GLN A 877 4.48 -23.37 -51.05
CA GLN A 877 4.36 -23.39 -52.50
C GLN A 877 3.90 -22.05 -53.07
N TRP A 878 2.94 -21.39 -52.42
CA TRP A 878 2.43 -20.08 -52.82
C TRP A 878 3.58 -19.09 -53.00
N LYS A 879 4.49 -19.03 -52.01
CA LYS A 879 5.70 -18.19 -52.02
C LYS A 879 6.73 -18.50 -53.09
N ARG A 880 6.76 -19.74 -53.61
CA ARG A 880 7.71 -20.15 -54.65
C ARG A 880 7.25 -19.74 -56.05
N GLN A 881 5.99 -19.34 -56.20
CA GLN A 881 5.36 -19.10 -57.49
C GLN A 881 5.30 -17.61 -57.81
N LYS A 882 6.07 -17.16 -58.81
CA LYS A 882 6.11 -15.77 -59.30
C LYS A 882 4.80 -15.27 -59.96
N LYS A 883 3.69 -16.00 -59.78
CA LYS A 883 2.35 -15.69 -60.30
C LYS A 883 1.30 -15.61 -59.18
N SER A 884 1.68 -15.67 -57.90
CA SER A 884 0.76 -15.42 -56.80
C SER A 884 0.23 -13.98 -56.90
N SER A 885 -1.07 -13.84 -57.15
CA SER A 885 -1.77 -12.56 -57.29
C SER A 885 -3.27 -12.82 -57.18
N PRO A 886 -4.04 -12.03 -56.41
CA PRO A 886 -5.50 -12.14 -56.35
C PRO A 886 -6.23 -11.95 -57.69
N LYS A 887 -5.55 -11.35 -58.68
CA LYS A 887 -6.05 -11.18 -60.06
C LYS A 887 -5.88 -12.40 -60.96
N ASN A 888 -5.15 -13.43 -60.53
CA ASN A 888 -4.90 -14.64 -61.32
C ASN A 888 -5.82 -15.78 -60.84
N PRO A 889 -6.52 -16.50 -61.74
CA PRO A 889 -7.36 -17.62 -61.33
C PRO A 889 -6.51 -18.77 -60.78
N LEU A 890 -6.84 -19.20 -59.57
CA LEU A 890 -6.18 -20.30 -58.86
C LEU A 890 -6.66 -21.65 -59.40
N ARG A 891 -5.72 -22.56 -59.64
CA ARG A 891 -6.03 -23.98 -59.96
C ARG A 891 -5.23 -24.90 -59.06
N VAL A 892 -5.92 -25.64 -58.21
CA VAL A 892 -5.33 -26.64 -57.32
C VAL A 892 -5.42 -28.03 -57.95
N THR A 893 -4.34 -28.80 -57.86
CA THR A 893 -4.33 -30.25 -58.12
C THR A 893 -3.70 -31.00 -56.95
N PHE A 894 -4.31 -32.12 -56.56
CA PHE A 894 -3.73 -33.02 -55.56
C PHE A 894 -2.89 -34.11 -56.22
N ILE A 895 -1.71 -34.39 -55.66
CA ILE A 895 -0.77 -35.37 -56.23
C ILE A 895 -1.37 -36.79 -56.14
N GLY A 896 -1.68 -37.38 -57.30
CA GLY A 896 -2.24 -38.72 -57.44
C GLY A 896 -3.71 -38.76 -57.91
N GLU A 897 -4.42 -37.63 -57.87
CA GLU A 897 -5.83 -37.55 -58.27
C GLU A 897 -6.00 -37.06 -59.72
N SER A 898 -6.88 -37.72 -60.48
CA SER A 898 -7.29 -37.25 -61.80
C SER A 898 -8.40 -36.21 -61.64
N GLY A 899 -8.10 -34.93 -61.88
CA GLY A 899 -9.02 -33.83 -61.61
C GLY A 899 -10.27 -33.86 -62.49
N ILE A 900 -11.43 -34.09 -61.87
CA ILE A 900 -12.76 -34.09 -62.52
C ILE A 900 -13.47 -32.73 -62.34
N ASP A 901 -13.27 -32.06 -61.20
CA ASP A 901 -13.76 -30.70 -60.92
C ASP A 901 -12.65 -29.87 -60.27
N SER A 902 -12.16 -28.84 -60.95
CA SER A 902 -11.13 -27.94 -60.42
C SER A 902 -11.67 -26.87 -59.46
N GLY A 903 -12.98 -26.58 -59.49
CA GLY A 903 -13.62 -25.63 -58.58
C GLY A 903 -13.80 -26.22 -57.19
N ALA A 904 -14.28 -27.45 -57.09
CA ALA A 904 -14.41 -28.16 -55.81
C ALA A 904 -13.06 -28.28 -55.07
N LEU A 905 -12.01 -28.72 -55.75
CA LEU A 905 -10.67 -28.88 -55.15
C LEU A 905 -10.03 -27.54 -54.75
N MET A 906 -10.34 -26.45 -55.45
CA MET A 906 -9.91 -25.11 -55.06
C MET A 906 -10.60 -24.66 -53.77
N LYS A 907 -11.91 -24.87 -53.63
CA LYS A 907 -12.66 -24.51 -52.41
C LYS A 907 -12.28 -25.36 -51.21
N GLU A 908 -12.05 -26.66 -51.41
CA GLU A 908 -11.50 -27.57 -50.39
C GLU A 908 -10.16 -27.02 -49.85
N PHE A 909 -9.22 -26.70 -50.74
CA PHE A 909 -7.93 -26.15 -50.36
C PHE A 909 -8.03 -24.78 -49.67
N LEU A 910 -8.84 -23.85 -50.19
CA LEU A 910 -9.03 -22.54 -49.56
C LEU A 910 -9.67 -22.64 -48.18
N THR A 911 -10.57 -23.60 -47.96
CA THR A 911 -11.19 -23.82 -46.64
C THR A 911 -10.17 -24.28 -45.60
N GLU A 912 -9.35 -25.29 -45.93
CA GLU A 912 -8.28 -25.77 -45.05
C GLU A 912 -7.20 -24.71 -44.81
N MET A 913 -6.86 -23.92 -45.84
CA MET A 913 -5.93 -22.79 -45.70
C MET A 913 -6.49 -21.71 -44.76
N MET A 914 -7.77 -21.35 -44.85
CA MET A 914 -8.37 -20.33 -43.98
C MET A 914 -8.44 -20.78 -42.52
N ALA A 915 -8.81 -22.04 -42.26
CA ALA A 915 -8.78 -22.62 -40.90
C ALA A 915 -7.34 -22.67 -40.33
N GLY A 916 -6.35 -23.04 -41.14
CA GLY A 916 -4.93 -22.99 -40.76
C GLY A 916 -4.43 -21.57 -40.50
N ILE A 917 -4.91 -20.58 -41.27
CA ILE A 917 -4.58 -19.17 -41.05
C ILE A 917 -5.14 -18.68 -39.71
N GLU A 918 -6.43 -18.93 -39.44
CA GLU A 918 -7.10 -18.58 -38.19
C GLU A 918 -6.39 -19.21 -36.97
N ALA A 919 -6.03 -20.49 -37.05
CA ALA A 919 -5.41 -21.23 -35.95
C ALA A 919 -3.94 -20.85 -35.69
N LYS A 920 -3.20 -20.35 -36.69
CA LYS A 920 -1.77 -20.01 -36.53
C LYS A 920 -1.50 -18.52 -36.33
N PHE A 921 -2.21 -17.65 -37.04
CA PHE A 921 -1.91 -16.22 -37.11
C PHE A 921 -2.86 -15.32 -36.30
N PHE A 922 -3.91 -15.88 -35.69
CA PHE A 922 -4.90 -15.11 -34.94
C PHE A 922 -5.19 -15.75 -33.58
N GLU A 923 -5.47 -14.90 -32.58
CA GLU A 923 -5.73 -15.31 -31.20
C GLU A 923 -6.81 -14.44 -30.56
N GLY A 924 -7.72 -15.06 -29.80
CA GLY A 924 -8.90 -14.42 -29.24
C GLY A 924 -10.01 -15.44 -28.93
N GLY A 925 -11.19 -14.94 -28.59
CA GLY A 925 -12.36 -15.75 -28.23
C GLY A 925 -13.44 -15.79 -29.32
N ASP A 926 -14.60 -16.32 -28.97
CA ASP A 926 -15.72 -16.54 -29.91
C ASP A 926 -16.36 -15.25 -30.45
N SER A 927 -16.07 -14.09 -29.84
CA SER A 927 -16.49 -12.76 -30.28
C SER A 927 -15.57 -12.11 -31.32
N GLY A 928 -14.48 -12.78 -31.72
CA GLY A 928 -13.49 -12.29 -32.66
C GLY A 928 -12.04 -12.44 -32.16
N ARG A 929 -11.11 -12.48 -33.11
CA ARG A 929 -9.68 -12.71 -32.86
C ARG A 929 -8.84 -11.53 -33.34
N ASN A 930 -7.77 -11.26 -32.61
CA ASN A 930 -6.74 -10.30 -32.95
C ASN A 930 -5.58 -10.97 -33.71
N LEU A 931 -4.78 -10.19 -34.44
CA LEU A 931 -3.60 -10.68 -35.16
C LEU A 931 -2.47 -11.02 -34.17
N LYS A 932 -2.08 -12.29 -34.13
CA LYS A 932 -0.96 -12.76 -33.31
C LYS A 932 0.34 -12.13 -33.78
N TYR A 933 1.02 -11.37 -32.92
CA TYR A 933 2.30 -10.75 -33.24
C TYR A 933 3.44 -11.79 -33.27
N SER A 934 4.15 -11.89 -34.39
CA SER A 934 5.29 -12.78 -34.53
C SER A 934 6.37 -12.23 -35.47
N ILE A 935 7.47 -11.77 -34.89
CA ILE A 935 8.66 -11.30 -35.61
C ILE A 935 9.19 -12.39 -36.56
N THR A 936 9.13 -13.68 -36.18
CA THR A 936 9.58 -14.78 -37.04
C THR A 936 8.69 -14.95 -38.26
N GLU A 937 7.37 -14.83 -38.13
CA GLU A 937 6.45 -14.93 -39.27
C GLU A 937 6.55 -13.70 -40.19
N PHE A 938 6.78 -12.51 -39.61
CA PHE A 938 7.03 -11.27 -40.34
C PHE A 938 8.34 -11.32 -41.15
N GLN A 939 9.44 -11.76 -40.54
CA GLN A 939 10.74 -11.90 -41.24
C GLN A 939 10.72 -12.91 -42.39
N HIS A 940 9.80 -13.89 -42.36
CA HIS A 940 9.60 -14.82 -43.47
C HIS A 940 8.61 -14.29 -44.53
N ASP A 941 8.01 -13.10 -44.35
CA ASP A 941 6.96 -12.51 -45.18
C ASP A 941 5.63 -13.31 -45.17
N ASN A 942 5.27 -13.97 -44.05
CA ASN A 942 4.06 -14.82 -44.00
C ASN A 942 2.76 -14.00 -43.96
N TYR A 943 2.72 -12.87 -43.26
CA TYR A 943 1.53 -12.02 -43.15
C TYR A 943 1.03 -11.49 -44.50
N ARG A 944 1.95 -11.10 -45.39
CA ARG A 944 1.62 -10.73 -46.77
C ARG A 944 0.95 -11.88 -47.53
N THR A 945 1.54 -13.07 -47.46
CA THR A 945 1.04 -14.24 -48.19
C THR A 945 -0.33 -14.69 -47.71
N ILE A 946 -0.61 -14.65 -46.41
CA ILE A 946 -1.98 -14.94 -45.92
C ILE A 946 -2.98 -13.88 -46.38
N GLY A 947 -2.59 -12.61 -46.48
CA GLY A 947 -3.41 -11.56 -47.10
C GLY A 947 -3.70 -11.81 -48.58
N GLU A 948 -2.70 -12.25 -49.35
CA GLU A 948 -2.88 -12.68 -50.75
C GLU A 948 -3.83 -13.90 -50.86
N ILE A 949 -3.77 -14.84 -49.92
CA ILE A 949 -4.67 -16.02 -49.85
C ILE A 949 -6.11 -15.59 -49.50
N MET A 950 -6.30 -14.74 -48.47
CA MET A 950 -7.60 -14.20 -48.09
C MET A 950 -8.26 -13.45 -49.25
N ALA A 951 -7.50 -12.63 -49.96
CA ALA A 951 -7.99 -11.90 -51.13
C ALA A 951 -8.42 -12.85 -52.26
N VAL A 952 -7.64 -13.90 -52.57
CA VAL A 952 -8.06 -14.95 -53.52
C VAL A 952 -9.34 -15.66 -53.04
N SER A 953 -9.46 -15.94 -51.75
CA SER A 953 -10.66 -16.59 -51.19
C SER A 953 -11.91 -15.74 -51.42
N ILE A 954 -11.83 -14.42 -51.16
CA ILE A 954 -12.92 -13.46 -51.37
C ILE A 954 -13.26 -13.30 -52.87
N THR A 955 -12.27 -13.23 -53.77
CA THR A 955 -12.56 -13.02 -55.21
C THR A 955 -12.96 -14.29 -55.96
N GLN A 956 -12.61 -15.49 -55.48
CA GLN A 956 -12.76 -16.76 -56.21
C GLN A 956 -13.70 -17.77 -55.52
N ASP A 957 -14.73 -17.27 -54.83
CA ASP A 957 -15.79 -18.07 -54.17
C ASP A 957 -15.29 -19.09 -53.10
N GLY A 958 -14.20 -18.76 -52.41
CA GLY A 958 -13.78 -19.42 -51.18
C GLY A 958 -14.43 -18.80 -49.91
N PRO A 959 -14.16 -19.34 -48.71
CA PRO A 959 -14.66 -18.77 -47.47
C PRO A 959 -13.94 -17.45 -47.11
N PRO A 960 -14.66 -16.37 -46.73
CA PRO A 960 -14.05 -15.12 -46.26
C PRO A 960 -13.50 -15.26 -44.84
N PRO A 961 -12.55 -14.39 -44.41
CA PRO A 961 -12.17 -14.28 -43.01
C PRO A 961 -13.34 -13.70 -42.21
N ASN A 962 -13.98 -14.54 -41.39
CA ASN A 962 -15.12 -14.19 -40.53
C ASN A 962 -14.75 -14.08 -39.04
N PHE A 963 -13.45 -14.03 -38.74
CA PHE A 963 -12.90 -14.22 -37.39
C PHE A 963 -12.10 -13.02 -36.86
N PHE A 964 -12.03 -11.88 -37.55
CA PHE A 964 -11.37 -10.69 -37.02
C PHE A 964 -12.24 -9.96 -35.98
N LEU A 965 -11.61 -9.13 -35.13
CA LEU A 965 -12.29 -8.08 -34.34
C LEU A 965 -12.75 -6.91 -35.23
N GLU A 966 -13.77 -6.17 -34.80
CA GLU A 966 -14.40 -5.09 -35.58
C GLU A 966 -13.41 -4.02 -36.03
N TRP A 967 -12.52 -3.57 -35.15
CA TRP A 967 -11.51 -2.56 -35.46
C TRP A 967 -10.55 -2.98 -36.58
N ILE A 968 -10.33 -4.29 -36.77
CA ILE A 968 -9.44 -4.82 -37.83
C ILE A 968 -10.12 -4.70 -39.20
N TYR A 969 -11.42 -5.00 -39.31
CA TYR A 969 -12.16 -4.76 -40.56
C TYR A 969 -12.16 -3.25 -40.89
N ASN A 970 -12.42 -2.40 -39.89
CA ASN A 970 -12.39 -0.95 -40.06
C ASN A 970 -11.01 -0.47 -40.55
N PHE A 971 -9.91 -0.88 -39.89
CA PHE A 971 -8.55 -0.52 -40.28
C PHE A 971 -8.17 -1.00 -41.69
N ILE A 972 -8.62 -2.20 -42.10
CA ILE A 972 -8.40 -2.72 -43.47
C ILE A 972 -9.15 -1.87 -44.52
N CYS A 973 -10.30 -1.28 -44.16
CA CYS A 973 -11.10 -0.44 -45.05
C CYS A 973 -10.68 1.04 -45.08
N THR A 974 -10.25 1.62 -43.96
CA THR A 974 -9.93 3.06 -43.84
C THR A 974 -8.44 3.37 -43.89
N GLY A 975 -7.58 2.43 -43.45
CA GLY A 975 -6.16 2.68 -43.18
C GLY A 975 -5.89 3.43 -41.86
N GLU A 976 -6.92 3.78 -41.09
CA GLU A 976 -6.81 4.56 -39.85
C GLU A 976 -7.45 3.84 -38.66
N ILE A 977 -6.86 3.99 -37.48
CA ILE A 977 -7.33 3.37 -36.24
C ILE A 977 -8.15 4.41 -35.46
N ASN A 978 -9.45 4.16 -35.29
CA ASN A 978 -10.29 4.97 -34.42
C ASN A 978 -9.91 4.74 -32.95
N LYS A 979 -9.22 5.71 -32.35
CA LYS A 979 -8.66 5.59 -30.99
C LYS A 979 -9.75 5.55 -29.92
N ASP A 980 -10.89 6.19 -30.15
CA ASP A 980 -11.96 6.36 -29.17
C ASP A 980 -12.84 5.11 -29.02
N GLN A 981 -12.69 4.13 -29.93
CA GLN A 981 -13.35 2.83 -29.90
C GLN A 981 -12.46 1.69 -29.36
N LEU A 982 -11.18 1.95 -29.03
CA LEU A 982 -10.29 0.91 -28.50
C LEU A 982 -10.52 0.68 -27.01
N SER A 983 -10.81 -0.57 -26.64
CA SER A 983 -10.98 -1.00 -25.26
C SER A 983 -9.75 -1.75 -24.72
N LYS A 984 -9.65 -1.92 -23.40
CA LYS A 984 -8.65 -2.82 -22.78
C LYS A 984 -8.81 -4.30 -23.22
N SER A 985 -9.92 -4.68 -23.84
CA SER A 985 -10.16 -6.00 -24.44
C SER A 985 -9.61 -6.16 -25.85
N ASP A 986 -9.27 -5.06 -26.54
CA ASP A 986 -8.75 -5.09 -27.92
C ASP A 986 -7.22 -5.29 -27.99
N LEU A 987 -6.52 -5.16 -26.85
CA LEU A 987 -5.08 -5.40 -26.74
C LEU A 987 -4.78 -6.84 -26.29
N THR A 988 -3.92 -7.54 -27.03
CA THR A 988 -3.38 -8.86 -26.65
C THR A 988 -2.08 -8.79 -25.85
N ASP A 989 -1.40 -7.65 -25.87
CA ASP A 989 -0.15 -7.44 -25.14
C ASP A 989 -0.43 -6.93 -23.72
N ALA A 990 -0.09 -7.76 -22.73
CA ALA A 990 -0.36 -7.46 -21.33
C ALA A 990 0.44 -6.24 -20.82
N ASP A 991 1.63 -5.98 -21.37
CA ASP A 991 2.49 -4.87 -20.97
C ASP A 991 1.98 -3.53 -21.54
N LEU A 992 1.06 -3.55 -22.52
CA LEU A 992 0.42 -2.38 -23.11
C LEU A 992 -0.95 -2.04 -22.49
N LEU A 993 -1.51 -2.90 -21.62
CA LEU A 993 -2.77 -2.62 -20.92
C LEU A 993 -2.65 -1.42 -19.95
N ASP A 994 -1.47 -1.26 -19.35
CA ASP A 994 -1.13 -0.20 -18.40
C ASP A 994 -0.94 1.18 -19.07
N LEU A 995 -0.85 1.24 -20.40
CA LEU A 995 -0.78 2.49 -21.18
C LEU A 995 -2.14 3.16 -21.38
N ILE A 996 -3.25 2.45 -21.11
CA ILE A 996 -4.64 2.94 -21.22
C ILE A 996 -5.26 3.10 -19.82
N ASP A 997 -4.43 3.34 -18.80
CA ASP A 997 -4.88 3.62 -17.44
C ASP A 997 -5.22 5.11 -17.27
N LYS A 998 -6.53 5.40 -17.16
CA LYS A 998 -7.03 6.74 -16.82
C LYS A 998 -6.66 7.08 -15.37
N PRO A 999 -6.25 8.32 -15.06
CA PRO A 999 -6.01 8.74 -13.68
C PRO A 999 -7.33 8.91 -12.94
N ASP A 1000 -7.39 8.40 -11.71
CA ASP A 1000 -8.49 8.61 -10.76
C ASP A 1000 -8.14 9.73 -9.75
N ALA A 1001 -9.11 10.13 -8.93
CA ALA A 1001 -8.92 11.17 -7.93
C ALA A 1001 -7.84 10.78 -6.90
N ASP A 1002 -7.82 9.51 -6.48
CA ASP A 1002 -6.82 8.96 -5.55
C ASP A 1002 -5.39 9.13 -6.10
N PHE A 1003 -5.11 8.77 -7.36
CA PHE A 1003 -3.79 8.95 -7.96
C PHE A 1003 -3.37 10.43 -7.99
N LEU A 1004 -4.28 11.31 -8.39
CA LEU A 1004 -4.00 12.74 -8.54
C LEU A 1004 -3.80 13.42 -7.17
N VAL A 1005 -4.61 13.07 -6.17
CA VAL A 1005 -4.46 13.54 -4.78
C VAL A 1005 -3.18 12.98 -4.14
N MET A 1006 -2.80 11.72 -4.40
CA MET A 1006 -1.52 11.15 -3.95
C MET A 1006 -0.29 11.78 -4.64
N ALA A 1007 -0.47 12.41 -5.81
CA ALA A 1007 0.59 13.18 -6.46
C ALA A 1007 0.79 14.57 -5.83
N LEU A 1008 -0.20 15.16 -5.14
CA LEU A 1008 -0.07 16.50 -4.55
C LEU A 1008 1.02 16.57 -3.46
N SER A 1009 1.86 17.61 -3.54
CA SER A 1009 2.97 17.88 -2.62
C SER A 1009 2.97 19.36 -2.19
N PRO A 1010 2.11 19.76 -1.23
CA PRO A 1010 1.97 21.15 -0.80
C PRO A 1010 3.10 21.66 0.11
N THR A 1011 3.67 22.81 -0.25
CA THR A 1011 4.74 23.51 0.48
C THR A 1011 4.15 24.50 1.48
N PHE A 1012 3.89 24.05 2.70
CA PHE A 1012 3.27 24.87 3.76
C PHE A 1012 4.21 25.86 4.46
N SER A 1013 3.65 27.01 4.86
CA SER A 1013 4.21 27.96 5.83
C SER A 1013 4.45 27.34 7.22
N GLU A 1014 5.13 28.12 8.08
CA GLU A 1014 5.50 27.74 9.44
C GLU A 1014 4.36 27.13 10.27
N ALA A 1015 4.70 26.09 11.03
CA ALA A 1015 3.74 25.28 11.78
C ALA A 1015 3.06 26.09 12.92
N GLY A 1016 1.79 26.41 12.72
CA GLY A 1016 0.98 27.22 13.65
C GLY A 1016 0.68 28.64 13.17
N SER A 1017 1.24 29.06 12.02
CA SER A 1017 0.93 30.36 11.42
C SER A 1017 -0.50 30.44 10.86
N VAL A 1018 -1.07 31.66 10.84
CA VAL A 1018 -2.36 31.93 10.17
C VAL A 1018 -2.26 31.70 8.66
N LYS A 1019 -1.09 31.97 8.06
CA LYS A 1019 -0.79 31.58 6.66
C LYS A 1019 -1.04 30.08 6.46
N ARG A 1020 -0.45 29.21 7.29
CA ARG A 1020 -0.64 27.75 7.21
C ARG A 1020 -2.08 27.27 7.41
N GLN A 1021 -2.86 27.90 8.30
CA GLN A 1021 -4.28 27.56 8.46
C GLN A 1021 -5.08 27.81 7.17
N ARG A 1022 -4.74 28.89 6.45
CA ARG A 1022 -5.37 29.25 5.18
C ARG A 1022 -4.95 28.31 4.04
N GLU A 1023 -3.65 28.02 3.94
CA GLU A 1023 -3.08 27.07 2.97
C GLU A 1023 -3.70 25.68 3.12
N SER A 1024 -3.78 25.15 4.35
CA SER A 1024 -4.38 23.84 4.61
C SER A 1024 -5.85 23.78 4.18
N ARG A 1025 -6.62 24.85 4.37
CA ARG A 1025 -8.02 24.91 3.90
C ARG A 1025 -8.11 24.87 2.37
N ILE A 1026 -7.20 25.56 1.67
CA ILE A 1026 -7.15 25.60 0.20
C ILE A 1026 -6.73 24.23 -0.37
N VAL A 1027 -5.85 23.48 0.32
CA VAL A 1027 -5.53 22.10 -0.07
C VAL A 1027 -6.74 21.18 0.07
N ASN A 1028 -7.51 21.31 1.16
CA ASN A 1028 -8.76 20.54 1.30
C ASN A 1028 -9.73 20.87 0.15
N PHE A 1029 -9.98 22.15 -0.15
CA PHE A 1029 -10.82 22.55 -1.29
C PHE A 1029 -10.36 21.97 -2.64
N LEU A 1030 -9.04 21.84 -2.84
CA LEU A 1030 -8.49 21.20 -4.04
C LEU A 1030 -8.78 19.70 -4.07
N GLN A 1031 -8.66 19.00 -2.93
CA GLN A 1031 -8.98 17.58 -2.81
C GLN A 1031 -10.48 17.32 -3.00
N ASP A 1032 -11.34 18.12 -2.37
CA ASP A 1032 -12.80 18.07 -2.50
C ASP A 1032 -13.23 18.26 -3.97
N PHE A 1033 -12.60 19.20 -4.68
CA PHE A 1033 -12.84 19.44 -6.10
C PHE A 1033 -12.42 18.27 -6.98
N ILE A 1034 -11.21 17.73 -6.79
CA ILE A 1034 -10.72 16.56 -7.57
C ILE A 1034 -11.65 15.36 -7.40
N GLN A 1035 -12.12 15.08 -6.18
CA GLN A 1035 -13.08 14.01 -5.92
C GLN A 1035 -14.42 14.25 -6.65
N SER A 1036 -14.92 15.49 -6.64
CA SER A 1036 -16.20 15.82 -7.28
C SER A 1036 -16.22 15.56 -8.79
N LEU A 1037 -15.06 15.61 -9.46
CA LEU A 1037 -14.93 15.26 -10.88
C LEU A 1037 -15.14 13.76 -11.13
N GLU A 1038 -14.57 12.89 -10.29
CA GLU A 1038 -14.77 11.43 -10.40
C GLU A 1038 -16.22 11.03 -10.07
N ASP A 1039 -16.81 11.64 -9.04
CA ASP A 1039 -18.22 11.43 -8.65
C ASP A 1039 -19.20 11.83 -9.78
N GLU A 1040 -18.88 12.86 -10.59
CA GLU A 1040 -19.64 13.23 -11.79
C GLU A 1040 -19.38 12.33 -12.99
N GLU A 1041 -18.19 11.73 -13.13
CA GLU A 1041 -17.90 10.72 -14.15
C GLU A 1041 -18.66 9.42 -13.87
N VAL A 1042 -18.60 8.90 -12.63
CA VAL A 1042 -19.28 7.65 -12.22
C VAL A 1042 -20.80 7.76 -12.32
N ARG A 1043 -21.40 8.92 -12.02
CA ARG A 1043 -22.85 9.14 -12.21
C ARG A 1043 -23.27 9.01 -13.68
N ARG A 1044 -22.51 9.60 -14.61
CA ARG A 1044 -22.80 9.52 -16.04
C ARG A 1044 -22.72 8.09 -16.55
N ASP A 1045 -21.69 7.34 -16.17
CA ASP A 1045 -21.53 5.93 -16.54
C ASP A 1045 -22.66 5.02 -16.01
N GLN A 1046 -23.33 5.40 -14.91
CA GLN A 1046 -24.50 4.70 -14.39
C GLN A 1046 -25.79 5.10 -15.12
N GLU A 1047 -26.00 6.38 -15.43
CA GLU A 1047 -27.14 6.84 -16.24
C GLU A 1047 -27.09 6.23 -17.66
N TRP A 1048 -25.93 6.20 -18.29
CA TRP A 1048 -25.73 5.62 -19.65
C TRP A 1048 -25.96 4.11 -19.72
N ARG A 1049 -25.88 3.40 -18.58
CA ARG A 1049 -26.20 1.97 -18.47
C ARG A 1049 -27.66 1.69 -18.05
N GLY A 1050 -28.45 2.73 -17.78
CA GLY A 1050 -29.84 2.62 -17.33
C GLY A 1050 -30.89 2.67 -18.45
N GLU A 1051 -30.63 3.38 -19.55
CA GLU A 1051 -31.62 3.61 -20.62
C GLU A 1051 -31.61 2.52 -21.70
N GLY A 1052 -32.15 1.35 -21.34
CA GLY A 1052 -32.56 0.32 -22.29
C GLY A 1052 -34.01 0.50 -22.76
N GLU A 1053 -34.18 0.76 -24.06
CA GLU A 1053 -35.44 0.76 -24.83
C GLU A 1053 -36.45 1.92 -24.59
N ASP A 1054 -37.17 2.26 -25.68
CA ASP A 1054 -38.34 3.17 -25.77
C ASP A 1054 -38.24 4.64 -25.27
N LYS A 1055 -37.67 5.50 -26.12
CA LYS A 1055 -38.41 6.61 -26.78
C LYS A 1055 -37.67 7.24 -27.96
N GLN A 1056 -38.38 7.42 -29.08
CA GLN A 1056 -38.02 8.43 -30.08
C GLN A 1056 -38.50 9.82 -29.60
N GLY A 1057 -37.59 10.78 -29.56
CA GLY A 1057 -37.90 12.17 -29.26
C GLY A 1057 -36.73 13.08 -29.64
N GLU A 1058 -36.95 13.97 -30.61
CA GLU A 1058 -35.95 14.97 -31.01
C GLU A 1058 -35.71 15.95 -29.86
N CYS A 1059 -34.47 16.06 -29.39
CA CYS A 1059 -34.03 17.16 -28.55
C CYS A 1059 -32.54 17.43 -28.77
N THR A 1060 -32.20 18.70 -28.97
CA THR A 1060 -30.85 19.19 -29.27
C THR A 1060 -29.89 18.93 -28.09
N LYS A 1061 -28.91 18.03 -28.27
CA LYS A 1061 -27.90 17.69 -27.23
C LYS A 1061 -26.45 18.08 -27.55
N GLU A 1062 -26.11 18.40 -28.81
CA GLU A 1062 -24.71 18.59 -29.25
C GLU A 1062 -23.99 19.84 -28.67
N GLU A 1063 -24.74 20.80 -28.09
CA GLU A 1063 -24.18 22.07 -27.60
C GLU A 1063 -23.83 22.08 -26.09
N THR A 1064 -23.95 20.96 -25.36
CA THR A 1064 -23.71 20.94 -23.88
C THR A 1064 -22.68 19.93 -23.37
N GLU A 1065 -22.03 19.15 -24.24
CA GLU A 1065 -21.03 18.14 -23.82
C GLU A 1065 -19.57 18.64 -23.79
N LYS A 1066 -19.22 19.71 -24.52
CA LYS A 1066 -17.81 20.10 -24.77
C LYS A 1066 -17.09 20.76 -23.59
N ASP A 1067 -17.82 21.39 -22.67
CA ASP A 1067 -17.23 22.27 -21.64
C ASP A 1067 -16.96 21.59 -20.28
N LYS A 1068 -17.30 20.31 -20.12
CA LYS A 1068 -17.12 19.64 -18.82
C LYS A 1068 -15.65 19.26 -18.55
N ILE A 1069 -15.26 19.39 -17.28
CA ILE A 1069 -13.95 19.01 -16.77
C ILE A 1069 -14.00 17.53 -16.35
N THR A 1070 -12.97 16.77 -16.70
CA THR A 1070 -12.72 15.39 -16.24
C THR A 1070 -11.42 15.33 -15.45
N VAL A 1071 -11.24 14.30 -14.61
CA VAL A 1071 -10.02 14.08 -13.81
C VAL A 1071 -8.78 14.04 -14.72
N SER A 1072 -8.88 13.32 -15.83
CA SER A 1072 -7.84 13.26 -16.88
C SER A 1072 -7.51 14.65 -17.46
N SER A 1073 -8.51 15.47 -17.79
CA SER A 1073 -8.27 16.82 -18.31
C SER A 1073 -7.69 17.78 -17.26
N PHE A 1074 -8.00 17.57 -15.98
CA PHE A 1074 -7.43 18.35 -14.88
C PHE A 1074 -5.96 17.97 -14.62
N MET A 1075 -5.62 16.68 -14.72
CA MET A 1075 -4.23 16.22 -14.70
C MET A 1075 -3.43 16.79 -15.87
N GLN A 1076 -4.03 16.81 -17.07
CA GLN A 1076 -3.44 17.38 -18.28
C GLN A 1076 -3.19 18.88 -18.14
N TRP A 1077 -4.12 19.63 -17.52
CA TRP A 1077 -3.93 21.04 -17.21
C TRP A 1077 -2.75 21.26 -16.24
N LEU A 1078 -2.68 20.49 -15.15
CA LEU A 1078 -1.62 20.61 -14.14
C LEU A 1078 -0.23 20.21 -14.63
N THR A 1079 -0.14 19.23 -15.53
CA THR A 1079 1.14 18.51 -15.81
C THR A 1079 1.41 18.21 -17.28
N GLY A 1080 0.56 18.63 -18.21
CA GLY A 1080 0.67 18.36 -19.65
C GLY A 1080 0.24 16.94 -20.07
N GLN A 1081 0.20 15.98 -19.14
CA GLN A 1081 -0.18 14.58 -19.37
C GLN A 1081 -1.54 14.23 -18.73
N GLY A 1082 -2.41 13.58 -19.50
CA GLY A 1082 -3.75 13.15 -19.04
C GLY A 1082 -3.87 11.67 -18.66
N HIS A 1083 -2.76 10.93 -18.60
CA HIS A 1083 -2.70 9.50 -18.32
C HIS A 1083 -1.75 9.20 -17.16
N VAL A 1084 -1.92 8.05 -16.49
CA VAL A 1084 -1.05 7.64 -15.37
C VAL A 1084 0.37 7.33 -15.90
N PRO A 1085 1.46 7.78 -15.25
CA PRO A 1085 2.82 7.46 -15.68
C PRO A 1085 3.06 5.95 -15.78
N ILE A 1086 3.59 5.50 -16.92
CA ILE A 1086 3.56 4.09 -17.32
C ILE A 1086 4.22 3.18 -16.26
N THR A 1087 5.49 3.45 -15.92
CA THR A 1087 6.26 2.57 -15.02
C THR A 1087 5.98 2.85 -13.54
N SER A 1088 5.98 1.81 -12.70
CA SER A 1088 5.78 1.95 -11.25
C SER A 1088 6.79 2.91 -10.60
N ALA A 1089 8.04 2.94 -11.08
CA ALA A 1089 9.06 3.87 -10.61
C ALA A 1089 8.69 5.33 -10.93
N GLN A 1090 8.16 5.62 -12.12
CA GLN A 1090 7.63 6.94 -12.44
C GLN A 1090 6.43 7.28 -11.54
N ARG A 1091 5.47 6.36 -11.34
CA ARG A 1091 4.32 6.56 -10.43
C ARG A 1091 4.75 6.88 -8.99
N GLU A 1092 5.79 6.22 -8.46
CA GLU A 1092 6.35 6.50 -7.12
C GLU A 1092 7.03 7.89 -7.03
N THR A 1093 7.70 8.34 -8.09
CA THR A 1093 8.40 9.64 -8.13
C THR A 1093 7.56 10.84 -8.56
N PHE A 1094 6.40 10.61 -9.19
CA PHE A 1094 5.56 11.67 -9.74
C PHE A 1094 4.93 12.52 -8.63
N LYS A 1095 5.17 13.84 -8.68
CA LYS A 1095 4.66 14.81 -7.72
C LYS A 1095 4.26 16.11 -8.39
N ILE A 1096 3.15 16.66 -7.90
CA ILE A 1096 2.59 17.95 -8.28
C ILE A 1096 2.81 18.90 -7.10
N TYR A 1097 3.77 19.81 -7.24
CA TYR A 1097 4.14 20.76 -6.20
C TYR A 1097 3.07 21.85 -6.07
N VAL A 1098 2.55 22.07 -4.87
CA VAL A 1098 1.55 23.12 -4.61
C VAL A 1098 2.15 24.20 -3.72
N GLU A 1099 2.19 25.42 -4.25
CA GLU A 1099 2.73 26.60 -3.57
C GLU A 1099 1.63 27.63 -3.30
N PHE A 1100 1.91 28.62 -2.45
CA PHE A 1100 0.88 29.55 -1.95
C PHE A 1100 1.37 31.00 -1.99
N ASP A 1101 0.75 31.82 -2.83
CA ASP A 1101 0.97 33.27 -2.81
C ASP A 1101 -0.01 33.94 -1.83
N HIS A 1102 0.54 34.65 -0.85
CA HIS A 1102 -0.23 35.46 0.10
C HIS A 1102 -0.08 36.96 -0.16
N ASP A 1103 0.85 37.32 -1.03
CA ASP A 1103 1.40 38.66 -1.18
C ASP A 1103 1.04 39.24 -2.57
N CYS A 1104 0.03 38.67 -3.23
CA CYS A 1104 -0.55 39.09 -4.50
C CYS A 1104 -0.84 40.60 -4.58
N GLN A 1105 -1.22 41.26 -3.47
CA GLN A 1105 -1.47 42.71 -3.45
C GLN A 1105 -0.19 43.56 -3.50
N LEU A 1106 0.95 43.02 -3.09
CA LEU A 1106 2.26 43.67 -3.27
C LEU A 1106 2.76 43.51 -4.71
N GLN A 1107 2.37 42.43 -5.40
CA GLN A 1107 2.74 42.16 -6.80
C GLN A 1107 1.81 42.85 -7.81
N TYR A 1108 0.51 42.87 -7.55
CA TYR A 1108 -0.54 43.25 -8.51
C TYR A 1108 -1.51 44.34 -8.00
N GLY A 1109 -1.23 44.98 -6.86
CA GLY A 1109 -2.06 46.07 -6.33
C GLY A 1109 -3.45 45.64 -5.85
N GLN A 1110 -4.47 46.49 -6.04
CA GLN A 1110 -5.86 46.15 -5.74
C GLN A 1110 -6.54 45.44 -6.91
N HIS A 1111 -6.95 44.20 -6.70
CA HIS A 1111 -7.68 43.35 -7.65
C HIS A 1111 -8.80 42.59 -6.93
N SER A 1112 -9.79 42.12 -7.69
CA SER A 1112 -10.94 41.36 -7.19
C SER A 1112 -10.79 39.84 -7.35
N ILE A 1113 -10.00 39.39 -8.33
CA ILE A 1113 -9.81 37.98 -8.72
C ILE A 1113 -8.31 37.73 -8.92
N CYS A 1114 -7.84 36.54 -8.52
CA CYS A 1114 -6.55 35.99 -8.93
C CYS A 1114 -6.77 34.55 -9.39
N TYR A 1115 -6.22 34.17 -10.55
CA TYR A 1115 -6.20 32.79 -11.00
C TYR A 1115 -4.96 32.05 -10.47
N PRO A 1116 -5.01 30.70 -10.34
CA PRO A 1116 -3.81 29.89 -10.10
C PRO A 1116 -2.79 30.08 -11.23
N LEU A 1117 -1.50 30.04 -10.90
CA LEU A 1117 -0.42 29.92 -11.87
C LEU A 1117 -0.02 28.44 -11.95
N VAL A 1118 0.09 27.89 -13.17
CA VAL A 1118 0.47 26.49 -13.40
C VAL A 1118 1.68 26.44 -14.34
N ASN A 1119 2.66 25.63 -13.98
CA ASN A 1119 3.82 25.30 -14.81
C ASN A 1119 3.89 23.77 -14.96
N ALA A 1120 3.35 23.27 -16.08
CA ALA A 1120 3.34 21.84 -16.39
C ALA A 1120 4.76 21.24 -16.42
N CYS A 1121 5.74 21.97 -16.97
CA CYS A 1121 7.13 21.51 -17.11
C CYS A 1121 7.85 21.28 -15.77
N SER A 1122 7.41 21.94 -14.69
CA SER A 1122 7.89 21.67 -13.32
C SER A 1122 6.84 21.00 -12.44
N CYS A 1123 5.70 20.59 -13.01
CA CYS A 1123 4.51 20.08 -12.30
C CYS A 1123 4.17 20.93 -11.07
N THR A 1124 4.16 22.26 -11.22
CA THR A 1124 3.98 23.20 -10.10
C THR A 1124 2.72 24.04 -10.28
N MET A 1125 1.92 24.19 -9.22
CA MET A 1125 0.77 25.08 -9.16
C MET A 1125 0.88 26.04 -7.97
N THR A 1126 0.85 27.34 -8.23
CA THR A 1126 0.85 28.39 -7.19
C THR A 1126 -0.56 28.93 -6.99
N LEU A 1127 -1.09 28.81 -5.77
CA LEU A 1127 -2.46 29.17 -5.41
C LEU A 1127 -2.53 30.53 -4.69
N PRO A 1128 -3.26 31.53 -5.21
CA PRO A 1128 -3.37 32.86 -4.61
C PRO A 1128 -4.33 32.85 -3.40
N THR A 1129 -3.79 32.76 -2.19
CA THR A 1129 -4.58 32.43 -0.99
C THR A 1129 -5.66 33.45 -0.68
N ARG A 1130 -5.43 34.72 -0.99
CA ARG A 1130 -6.32 35.84 -0.65
C ARG A 1130 -7.73 35.70 -1.25
N HIS A 1131 -7.86 35.16 -2.45
CA HIS A 1131 -9.13 35.07 -3.20
C HIS A 1131 -9.78 33.69 -3.13
N LEU A 1132 -9.10 32.72 -2.51
CA LEU A 1132 -9.60 31.36 -2.24
C LEU A 1132 -10.05 31.27 -0.76
N GLY A 1133 -10.99 32.13 -0.35
CA GLY A 1133 -11.45 32.23 1.05
C GLY A 1133 -12.48 31.16 1.44
N THR A 1134 -13.35 30.84 0.50
CA THR A 1134 -14.47 29.89 0.58
C THR A 1134 -14.42 28.87 -0.56
N TYR A 1135 -15.12 27.74 -0.40
CA TYR A 1135 -15.18 26.71 -1.43
C TYR A 1135 -15.86 27.20 -2.72
N THR A 1136 -16.88 28.07 -2.61
CA THR A 1136 -17.58 28.64 -3.78
C THR A 1136 -16.66 29.56 -4.60
N GLU A 1137 -15.86 30.42 -3.96
CA GLU A 1137 -14.86 31.23 -4.65
C GLU A 1137 -13.80 30.34 -5.31
N PHE A 1138 -13.34 29.30 -4.60
CA PHE A 1138 -12.39 28.32 -5.11
C PHE A 1138 -12.92 27.61 -6.36
N LEU A 1139 -14.13 27.04 -6.31
CA LEU A 1139 -14.76 26.36 -7.44
C LEU A 1139 -14.88 27.27 -8.67
N ILE A 1140 -15.32 28.52 -8.49
CA ILE A 1140 -15.45 29.48 -9.60
C ILE A 1140 -14.07 29.76 -10.21
N ILE A 1141 -13.08 30.10 -9.39
CA ILE A 1141 -11.73 30.49 -9.86
C ILE A 1141 -10.99 29.32 -10.51
N ILE A 1142 -11.06 28.10 -9.95
CA ILE A 1142 -10.40 26.93 -10.52
C ILE A 1142 -11.13 26.45 -11.79
N SER A 1143 -12.47 26.39 -11.79
CA SER A 1143 -13.21 25.98 -13.00
C SER A 1143 -12.93 26.94 -14.15
N GLN A 1144 -12.98 28.25 -13.92
CA GLN A 1144 -12.65 29.27 -14.92
C GLN A 1144 -11.19 29.20 -15.38
N ALA A 1145 -10.24 28.91 -14.48
CA ALA A 1145 -8.84 28.73 -14.87
C ALA A 1145 -8.67 27.52 -15.79
N VAL A 1146 -9.33 26.39 -15.47
CA VAL A 1146 -9.25 25.16 -16.28
C VAL A 1146 -9.95 25.33 -17.62
N THR A 1147 -11.19 25.84 -17.67
CA THR A 1147 -11.93 26.04 -18.94
C THR A 1147 -11.17 27.00 -19.85
N ASN A 1148 -10.80 28.18 -19.33
CA ASN A 1148 -10.24 29.23 -20.16
C ASN A 1148 -8.79 28.91 -20.58
N SER A 1149 -8.07 28.07 -19.82
CA SER A 1149 -6.75 27.57 -20.25
C SER A 1149 -6.80 26.71 -21.51
N ARG A 1150 -7.94 26.05 -21.81
CA ARG A 1150 -8.13 25.34 -23.08
C ARG A 1150 -8.16 26.31 -24.28
N GLU A 1151 -8.56 27.57 -24.06
CA GLU A 1151 -8.57 28.62 -25.09
C GLU A 1151 -7.21 29.31 -25.28
N PHE A 1152 -6.38 29.40 -24.22
CA PHE A 1152 -5.05 30.02 -24.29
C PHE A 1152 -4.00 29.22 -25.10
N GLY A 1153 -4.40 28.13 -25.76
CA GLY A 1153 -3.58 27.35 -26.70
C GLY A 1153 -3.30 28.01 -28.05
N ARG A 1154 -3.31 29.35 -28.16
CA ARG A 1154 -2.91 30.13 -29.36
C ARG A 1154 -2.62 31.61 -29.02
N SER A 1155 -1.34 31.96 -28.95
CA SER A 1155 -0.83 33.35 -28.94
C SER A 1155 0.55 33.42 -29.60
#